data_AF-A0A8B6EQF8-F1
#
_entry.id   AF-A0A8B6EQF8-F1
#
_cell.length_a   1.000
_cell.length_b   1.000
_cell.length_c   1.000
_cell.angle_alpha   90.00
_cell.angle_beta   90.00
_cell.angle_gamma   90.00
#
_symmetry.space_group_name_H-M   'P 1'
#
loop_
_entity.id
_entity.type
_entity.pdbx_description
1 polymer ?
#
loop_
_entity_poly.entity_id
_entity_poly.type
_entity_poly.pdbx_seq_one_letter_code
_entity_poly.pdbx_strand_id
1 'polypeptide(L)'
;MDGKKRGKRAKGSVAPDENGFANSSFELHLDSDHNLKNNSKMLNTFRSKVDEANKKKNALAAIVEAKKGAHKWRQYCASKRTITKSKQALLKKIEKSGNTEDEENQPGNKGQGLDAIDPEVLDSINVGHGKKKNSTMIASQTKALFDHFKELGRSKNPNAVVDLEFISSLLRNGANINCSDRHGQTLLHEVARMWHVDIAQFLLDEGADINHPDHLGRTPLHVAAAVDYPEMCEVLIDRGAVKEAKTKGELQTPVHFAAKNDAVKSLKTLIKRGCLFDGKEVLDYRKRTPLYVASQLDRSESAQILLNNKASATTRDVSGQICLSWMIVKMPPVAQDALSQFWTCDRPNRKQYFDLHHMVHDKKVDKDLVAVTPLGAAVNYKQYDLLMNKTFIKLINTQWVRFARWRAWLNLFLNFVYILLWSLIGIFIEFDERHIYTMPEHWYRVVLWVAAVGFTAWQIIEEVLEYKRSVRKNYLWESTRSKEIDADLQYCHERWPEERLFLLSEKEDLKERGPSYFTDFWNIFDWTCYLFLMVCIATHIADVVDHKTSVARAHIRLMAVTIILLWLRLMKNVRCFSLLGPFIVMLTHMLKDLVRFTFLYLEFYIPFVFAFYMIFGGDKAAYSGKGAAASAENVTVSGYEDFNSALFSLFRLTMVDDYDFDNMLTVDPLMARLLVGLWLALSAVLCLNLFIALLSDTFQR
;
A
#
# COMPACT_ATOMS: atom_id res chain seq x y z
N MET A 1 30.75 46.12 -46.07
CA MET A 1 30.54 47.57 -45.91
C MET A 1 29.12 47.73 -45.40
N ASP A 2 28.95 47.78 -44.09
CA ASP A 2 28.71 49.01 -43.30
C ASP A 2 27.25 48.95 -42.85
N GLY A 3 26.84 49.18 -41.61
CA GLY A 3 27.53 49.57 -40.39
C GLY A 3 26.44 49.99 -39.40
N LYS A 4 26.62 49.63 -38.12
CA LYS A 4 26.34 50.42 -36.89
C LYS A 4 24.96 51.09 -36.75
N LYS A 5 24.29 51.17 -35.60
CA LYS A 5 24.55 51.00 -34.14
C LYS A 5 23.22 51.45 -33.49
N ARG A 6 22.72 50.88 -32.39
CA ARG A 6 22.92 51.26 -30.95
C ARG A 6 21.57 50.95 -30.27
N GLY A 7 21.44 50.51 -29.02
CA GLY A 7 22.32 50.24 -27.87
C GLY A 7 21.44 49.62 -26.77
N LYS A 8 21.82 49.31 -25.53
CA LYS A 8 23.03 49.38 -24.70
C LYS A 8 22.67 48.53 -23.47
N ARG A 9 23.53 47.60 -23.05
CA ARG A 9 23.61 47.11 -21.66
C ARG A 9 25.05 46.66 -21.39
N ALA A 10 25.62 47.15 -20.31
CA ALA A 10 26.91 46.81 -19.70
C ALA A 10 26.62 46.66 -18.19
N LYS A 11 27.35 45.97 -17.33
CA LYS A 11 28.46 44.98 -17.23
C LYS A 11 28.44 44.59 -15.72
N GLY A 12 29.05 43.54 -15.18
CA GLY A 12 30.13 42.65 -15.62
C GLY A 12 30.02 41.28 -14.91
N SER A 13 30.56 40.21 -15.50
CA SER A 13 31.94 39.68 -15.39
C SER A 13 32.20 39.08 -14.00
N VAL A 14 32.48 37.78 -13.86
CA VAL A 14 33.80 37.17 -14.12
C VAL A 14 33.69 35.80 -14.82
N ALA A 15 34.67 35.52 -15.69
CA ALA A 15 34.79 34.38 -16.61
C ALA A 15 35.68 33.24 -16.06
N PRO A 16 35.72 32.07 -16.75
CA PRO A 16 36.58 30.92 -16.43
C PRO A 16 37.76 30.71 -17.41
N ASP A 17 38.66 29.81 -16.96
CA ASP A 17 39.52 28.82 -17.68
C ASP A 17 40.75 29.16 -18.55
N GLU A 18 41.80 28.37 -18.26
CA GLU A 18 42.85 27.73 -19.11
C GLU A 18 43.99 28.53 -19.79
N ASN A 19 45.27 28.23 -19.43
CA ASN A 19 46.22 27.41 -20.23
C ASN A 19 47.72 27.59 -19.88
N GLY A 20 48.43 26.45 -19.76
CA GLY A 20 49.68 26.07 -20.47
C GLY A 20 50.94 26.97 -20.58
N PHE A 21 52.03 26.42 -20.04
CA PHE A 21 53.43 26.36 -20.52
C PHE A 21 54.46 27.51 -20.35
N ALA A 22 55.64 27.04 -19.89
CA ALA A 22 57.03 27.42 -20.21
C ALA A 22 57.82 28.33 -19.23
N ASN A 23 59.03 27.83 -18.93
CA ASN A 23 60.07 28.34 -18.03
C ASN A 23 60.63 29.72 -18.45
N SER A 24 61.02 30.52 -17.45
CA SER A 24 62.22 31.36 -17.55
C SER A 24 62.91 31.48 -16.19
N SER A 25 64.14 30.98 -16.16
CA SER A 25 65.24 31.23 -15.23
C SER A 25 65.22 32.59 -14.53
N PHE A 26 65.29 32.56 -13.20
CA PHE A 26 65.75 33.67 -12.38
C PHE A 26 66.96 33.18 -11.57
N GLU A 27 68.16 33.44 -12.10
CA GLU A 27 69.42 33.24 -11.38
C GLU A 27 69.50 34.30 -10.27
N LEU A 28 69.56 33.83 -9.02
CA LEU A 28 69.96 34.62 -7.87
C LEU A 28 71.23 33.96 -7.32
N HIS A 29 72.37 34.55 -7.65
CA HIS A 29 73.64 34.27 -7.00
C HIS A 29 73.50 34.59 -5.50
N LEU A 30 73.40 33.54 -4.69
CA LEU A 30 73.61 33.61 -3.25
C LEU A 30 74.50 32.45 -2.84
N ASP A 31 75.73 32.80 -2.50
CA ASP A 31 76.70 31.96 -1.81
C ASP A 31 76.08 31.30 -0.57
N SER A 32 76.56 30.09 -0.28
CA SER A 32 76.41 29.26 0.93
C SER A 32 75.54 27.99 0.80
N ASP A 33 76.20 26.89 0.42
CA ASP A 33 75.71 25.51 0.35
C ASP A 33 75.11 24.93 1.65
N HIS A 34 75.20 25.66 2.78
CA HIS A 34 74.71 25.18 4.06
C HIS A 34 73.21 25.44 4.31
N ASN A 35 72.55 26.33 3.54
CA ASN A 35 71.13 26.69 3.73
C ASN A 35 70.12 25.90 2.86
N LEU A 36 70.56 25.26 1.76
CA LEU A 36 69.69 24.52 0.83
C LEU A 36 69.19 23.18 1.39
N LYS A 37 70.00 22.48 2.21
CA LYS A 37 69.59 21.23 2.88
C LYS A 37 68.52 21.48 3.95
N ASN A 38 68.59 22.59 4.67
CA ASN A 38 67.59 22.91 5.68
C ASN A 38 66.26 23.35 5.06
N ASN A 39 66.28 24.14 3.99
CA ASN A 39 65.06 24.59 3.32
C ASN A 39 64.35 23.47 2.55
N SER A 40 65.08 22.54 1.91
CA SER A 40 64.48 21.36 1.27
C SER A 40 63.88 20.38 2.29
N LYS A 41 64.55 20.18 3.43
CA LYS A 41 64.00 19.39 4.54
C LYS A 41 62.77 20.06 5.13
N MET A 42 62.76 21.38 5.29
CA MET A 42 61.60 22.13 5.77
C MET A 42 60.41 22.07 4.79
N LEU A 43 60.66 22.18 3.48
CA LEU A 43 59.65 22.05 2.42
C LEU A 43 59.07 20.63 2.33
N ASN A 44 59.90 19.60 2.45
CA ASN A 44 59.44 18.21 2.48
C ASN A 44 58.67 17.90 3.77
N THR A 45 59.09 18.47 4.89
CA THR A 45 58.35 18.38 6.17
C THR A 45 57.02 19.13 6.09
N PHE A 46 56.98 20.28 5.40
CA PHE A 46 55.77 21.06 5.18
C PHE A 46 54.79 20.33 4.25
N ARG A 47 55.26 19.77 3.12
CA ARG A 47 54.46 18.92 2.23
C ARG A 47 53.93 17.68 2.96
N SER A 48 54.79 16.98 3.69
CA SER A 48 54.38 15.86 4.55
C SER A 48 53.31 16.27 5.55
N LYS A 49 53.45 17.42 6.21
CA LYS A 49 52.45 17.93 7.17
C LYS A 49 51.17 18.38 6.49
N VAL A 50 51.23 18.91 5.27
CA VAL A 50 50.05 19.28 4.47
C VAL A 50 49.32 18.04 3.97
N ASP A 51 50.03 17.01 3.54
CA ASP A 51 49.46 15.71 3.14
C ASP A 51 48.87 14.96 4.34
N GLU A 52 49.53 15.02 5.49
CA GLU A 52 49.04 14.46 6.75
C GLU A 52 47.82 15.25 7.27
N ALA A 53 47.81 16.58 7.12
CA ALA A 53 46.67 17.43 7.45
C ALA A 53 45.50 17.18 6.49
N ASN A 54 45.75 16.96 5.20
CA ASN A 54 44.72 16.61 4.21
C ASN A 54 44.16 15.20 4.47
N LYS A 55 45.01 14.21 4.82
CA LYS A 55 44.55 12.89 5.29
C LYS A 55 43.70 13.00 6.55
N LYS A 56 44.13 13.77 7.56
CA LYS A 56 43.36 14.01 8.78
C LYS A 56 42.03 14.71 8.50
N LYS A 57 42.00 15.69 7.59
CA LYS A 57 40.79 16.41 7.18
C LYS A 57 39.82 15.53 6.39
N ASN A 58 40.34 14.64 5.54
CA ASN A 58 39.55 13.65 4.81
C ASN A 58 39.01 12.55 5.73
N ALA A 59 39.81 12.08 6.69
CA ALA A 59 39.38 11.15 7.74
C ALA A 59 38.28 11.79 8.61
N LEU A 60 38.43 13.06 9.00
CA LEU A 60 37.41 13.82 9.75
C LEU A 60 36.13 14.04 8.95
N ALA A 61 36.23 14.40 7.68
CA ALA A 61 35.08 14.55 6.79
C ALA A 61 34.34 13.22 6.66
N ALA A 62 35.08 12.12 6.52
CA ALA A 62 34.53 10.79 6.49
C ALA A 62 33.90 10.40 7.84
N ILE A 63 34.47 10.72 9.02
CA ILE A 63 33.88 10.42 10.36
C ILE A 63 32.53 11.08 10.51
N VAL A 64 32.48 12.34 10.12
CA VAL A 64 31.25 13.11 10.13
C VAL A 64 30.26 12.54 9.11
N GLU A 65 30.72 12.04 7.96
CA GLU A 65 29.88 11.42 6.93
C GLU A 65 29.38 10.01 7.32
N ALA A 66 30.19 9.18 7.98
CA ALA A 66 29.82 7.87 8.53
C ALA A 66 28.88 8.01 9.73
N LYS A 67 29.11 8.98 10.63
CA LYS A 67 28.16 9.34 11.70
C LYS A 67 26.86 9.92 11.12
N LYS A 68 26.93 10.74 10.06
CA LYS A 68 25.73 11.19 9.31
C LYS A 68 25.05 10.04 8.57
N GLY A 69 25.79 9.04 8.10
CA GLY A 69 25.30 7.81 7.47
C GLY A 69 24.55 6.93 8.46
N ALA A 70 25.08 6.72 9.67
CA ALA A 70 24.41 6.02 10.76
C ALA A 70 23.21 6.80 11.32
N HIS A 71 23.27 8.14 11.36
CA HIS A 71 22.12 8.99 11.68
C HIS A 71 21.07 8.96 10.57
N LYS A 72 21.49 8.94 9.29
CA LYS A 72 20.63 8.67 8.14
C LYS A 72 20.04 7.29 8.24
N TRP A 73 20.76 6.25 8.66
CA TRP A 73 20.24 4.91 8.88
C TRP A 73 19.17 4.88 9.97
N ARG A 74 19.38 5.58 11.10
CA ARG A 74 18.33 5.77 12.14
C ARG A 74 17.15 6.58 11.64
N GLN A 75 17.39 7.68 10.94
CA GLN A 75 16.34 8.46 10.29
C GLN A 75 15.71 7.70 9.11
N TYR A 76 16.37 6.75 8.48
CA TYR A 76 15.89 5.99 7.33
C TYR A 76 14.98 4.86 7.83
N CYS A 77 15.44 4.15 8.85
CA CYS A 77 14.66 3.28 9.70
C CYS A 77 13.43 3.96 10.33
N ALA A 78 13.52 5.27 10.65
CA ALA A 78 12.43 6.03 11.29
C ALA A 78 11.55 6.88 10.33
N SER A 79 12.06 7.35 9.18
CA SER A 79 11.37 8.32 8.28
C SER A 79 10.60 7.68 7.14
N LYS A 80 10.99 6.48 6.68
CA LYS A 80 10.16 5.70 5.73
C LYS A 80 9.29 4.65 6.44
N ARG A 81 9.44 4.44 7.76
CA ARG A 81 8.51 3.65 8.59
C ARG A 81 7.55 4.61 9.30
N THR A 82 6.49 5.04 8.63
CA THR A 82 5.41 5.81 9.26
C THR A 82 4.72 4.93 10.32
N ILE A 83 5.25 4.96 11.55
CA ILE A 83 4.59 4.39 12.72
C ILE A 83 3.38 5.29 13.00
N THR A 84 2.19 4.83 12.62
CA THR A 84 0.91 5.50 12.90
C THR A 84 0.78 5.78 14.40
N LYS A 85 0.07 6.84 14.82
CA LYS A 85 -0.12 7.18 16.25
C LYS A 85 -0.67 6.00 17.09
N SER A 86 -1.44 5.09 16.48
CA SER A 86 -1.90 3.84 17.10
C SER A 86 -0.74 2.89 17.46
N LYS A 87 0.25 2.78 16.58
CA LYS A 87 1.47 1.96 16.77
C LYS A 87 2.37 2.54 17.88
N GLN A 88 2.41 3.86 18.08
CA GLN A 88 3.06 4.49 19.25
C GLN A 88 2.35 4.19 20.59
N ALA A 89 1.03 4.00 20.58
CA ALA A 89 0.27 3.63 21.76
C ALA A 89 0.47 2.14 22.12
N LEU A 90 0.58 1.27 21.11
CA LEU A 90 0.93 -0.13 21.28
C LEU A 90 2.36 -0.30 21.83
N LEU A 91 3.30 0.50 21.31
CA LEU A 91 4.68 0.60 21.82
C LEU A 91 4.71 0.89 23.32
N LYS A 92 3.99 1.92 23.77
CA LYS A 92 3.85 2.24 25.20
C LYS A 92 3.18 1.13 26.02
N LYS A 93 2.37 0.28 25.39
CA LYS A 93 1.66 -0.83 26.05
C LYS A 93 2.54 -2.07 26.17
N ILE A 94 3.35 -2.36 25.14
CA ILE A 94 4.36 -3.43 25.13
C ILE A 94 5.52 -3.09 26.07
N GLU A 95 6.00 -1.84 26.05
CA GLU A 95 6.99 -1.33 27.03
C GLU A 95 6.47 -1.44 28.47
N LYS A 96 5.16 -1.29 28.69
CA LYS A 96 4.53 -1.50 30.01
C LYS A 96 4.34 -2.97 30.38
N SER A 97 4.08 -3.87 29.44
CA SER A 97 3.87 -5.29 29.71
C SER A 97 5.17 -6.09 29.87
N GLY A 98 6.29 -5.56 29.35
CA GLY A 98 7.63 -6.11 29.59
C GLY A 98 8.27 -5.65 30.91
N ASN A 99 7.63 -4.72 31.63
CA ASN A 99 8.10 -4.15 32.90
C ASN A 99 7.50 -4.86 34.11
N THR A 100 7.55 -6.19 34.13
CA THR A 100 7.43 -6.95 35.38
C THR A 100 8.73 -7.72 35.59
N GLU A 101 9.49 -7.18 36.55
CA GLU A 101 10.65 -7.76 37.24
C GLU A 101 12.00 -7.55 36.50
N ASP A 102 12.81 -6.63 37.05
CA ASP A 102 14.28 -6.48 36.92
C ASP A 102 14.92 -5.33 36.11
N GLU A 103 14.27 -4.19 35.86
CA GLU A 103 14.98 -2.98 35.36
C GLU A 103 14.56 -1.65 36.01
N GLU A 104 14.71 -1.52 37.33
CA GLU A 104 14.79 -0.20 37.99
C GLU A 104 16.23 0.32 37.95
N ASN A 105 16.68 0.81 36.78
CA ASN A 105 17.63 1.92 36.64
C ASN A 105 18.11 2.08 35.17
N GLN A 106 17.34 2.77 34.33
CA GLN A 106 17.91 3.39 33.12
C GLN A 106 17.34 4.80 32.87
N PRO A 107 18.19 5.84 32.80
CA PRO A 107 17.79 7.15 32.32
C PRO A 107 17.79 7.17 30.78
N GLY A 108 16.63 7.45 30.21
CA GLY A 108 16.34 7.92 28.85
C GLY A 108 17.43 7.78 27.77
N ASN A 109 17.17 6.89 26.81
CA ASN A 109 17.59 6.97 25.41
C ASN A 109 19.06 7.43 25.17
N LYS A 110 20.03 6.70 25.72
CA LYS A 110 21.48 6.93 25.56
C LYS A 110 22.06 5.95 24.52
N GLY A 111 23.04 6.44 23.75
CA GLY A 111 23.53 5.81 22.52
C GLY A 111 23.81 4.30 22.58
N GLN A 112 23.27 3.60 21.58
CA GLN A 112 23.45 2.18 21.28
C GLN A 112 24.91 1.87 20.88
N GLY A 113 25.80 1.74 21.86
CA GLY A 113 27.18 1.23 21.72
C GLY A 113 27.27 -0.26 22.04
N LEU A 114 28.49 -0.79 22.15
CA LEU A 114 28.80 -2.16 22.58
C LEU A 114 28.33 -2.42 24.03
N ASP A 115 27.61 -3.53 24.25
CA ASP A 115 27.11 -3.93 25.57
C ASP A 115 28.16 -4.76 26.34
N ALA A 116 27.83 -5.22 27.55
CA ALA A 116 28.76 -5.97 28.39
C ALA A 116 29.31 -7.20 27.66
N ILE A 117 30.61 -7.47 27.84
CA ILE A 117 31.28 -8.68 27.35
C ILE A 117 30.56 -9.89 27.92
N ASP A 118 30.38 -10.92 27.10
CA ASP A 118 29.83 -12.19 27.54
C ASP A 118 30.62 -12.74 28.77
N PRO A 119 29.97 -12.94 29.93
CA PRO A 119 30.62 -13.51 31.11
C PRO A 119 31.26 -14.88 30.84
N GLU A 120 30.72 -15.68 29.92
CA GLU A 120 31.30 -16.98 29.56
C GLU A 120 32.62 -16.84 28.80
N VAL A 121 32.81 -15.76 28.04
CA VAL A 121 34.11 -15.45 27.41
C VAL A 121 35.14 -15.07 28.48
N LEU A 122 34.75 -14.33 29.51
CA LEU A 122 35.59 -14.03 30.67
C LEU A 122 35.99 -15.31 31.45
N ASP A 123 35.09 -16.30 31.52
CA ASP A 123 35.32 -17.57 32.20
C ASP A 123 36.08 -18.61 31.35
N SER A 124 35.97 -18.57 30.01
CA SER A 124 36.72 -19.45 29.11
C SER A 124 38.25 -19.21 29.14
N ILE A 125 38.69 -18.01 29.51
CA ILE A 125 40.09 -17.65 29.74
C ILE A 125 40.59 -18.22 31.09
N ASN A 126 39.69 -18.74 31.93
CA ASN A 126 39.95 -19.11 33.33
C ASN A 126 40.25 -20.61 33.55
N VAL A 127 40.37 -21.42 32.48
CA VAL A 127 40.64 -22.86 32.59
C VAL A 127 42.14 -23.13 32.78
N GLY A 128 42.60 -23.06 34.03
CA GLY A 128 43.91 -23.54 34.45
C GLY A 128 44.41 -22.92 35.75
N HIS A 129 44.46 -23.72 36.83
CA HIS A 129 44.72 -23.30 38.22
C HIS A 129 46.09 -22.62 38.52
N GLY A 130 46.92 -22.31 37.52
CA GLY A 130 48.19 -21.57 37.67
C GLY A 130 48.31 -20.25 36.88
N LYS A 131 47.34 -19.90 36.03
CA LYS A 131 47.41 -18.73 35.10
C LYS A 131 46.45 -17.57 35.42
N LYS A 132 45.89 -17.51 36.64
CA LYS A 132 44.81 -16.56 37.01
C LYS A 132 45.15 -15.06 36.94
N LYS A 133 46.42 -14.65 37.08
CA LYS A 133 46.80 -13.21 37.00
C LYS A 133 46.90 -12.70 35.56
N ASN A 134 47.39 -13.53 34.64
CA ASN A 134 47.51 -13.14 33.23
C ASN A 134 46.15 -13.20 32.53
N SER A 135 45.28 -14.14 32.87
CA SER A 135 43.91 -14.21 32.33
C SER A 135 43.06 -13.00 32.73
N THR A 136 43.13 -12.58 34.00
CA THR A 136 42.41 -11.38 34.48
C THR A 136 42.96 -10.09 33.89
N MET A 137 44.28 -9.99 33.68
CA MET A 137 44.86 -8.87 32.94
C MET A 137 44.38 -8.84 31.49
N ILE A 138 44.45 -9.94 30.75
CA ILE A 138 43.96 -10.02 29.35
C ILE A 138 42.48 -9.65 29.25
N ALA A 139 41.66 -10.18 30.16
CA ALA A 139 40.26 -9.82 30.29
C ALA A 139 40.04 -8.32 30.55
N SER A 140 40.83 -7.73 31.45
CA SER A 140 40.75 -6.29 31.76
C SER A 140 41.18 -5.41 30.58
N GLN A 141 42.19 -5.82 29.82
CA GLN A 141 42.65 -5.11 28.61
C GLN A 141 41.63 -5.21 27.49
N THR A 142 41.02 -6.39 27.31
CA THR A 142 39.94 -6.62 26.33
C THR A 142 38.69 -5.80 26.70
N LYS A 143 38.38 -5.71 27.99
CA LYS A 143 37.33 -4.82 28.50
C LYS A 143 37.64 -3.34 28.28
N ALA A 144 38.87 -2.91 28.53
CA ALA A 144 39.31 -1.55 28.26
C ALA A 144 39.21 -1.19 26.77
N LEU A 145 39.51 -2.15 25.87
CA LEU A 145 39.34 -1.99 24.42
C LEU A 145 37.87 -1.73 24.06
N PHE A 146 36.94 -2.56 24.56
CA PHE A 146 35.51 -2.37 24.33
C PHE A 146 34.96 -1.09 24.96
N ASP A 147 35.35 -0.79 26.20
CA ASP A 147 34.93 0.41 26.91
C ASP A 147 35.41 1.67 26.17
N HIS A 148 36.61 1.66 25.58
CA HIS A 148 37.12 2.73 24.74
C HIS A 148 36.22 2.97 23.51
N PHE A 149 35.89 1.93 22.73
CA PHE A 149 34.99 2.06 21.59
C PHE A 149 33.56 2.41 21.99
N LYS A 150 33.10 1.97 23.16
CA LYS A 150 31.78 2.31 23.73
C LYS A 150 31.70 3.78 24.12
N GLU A 151 32.73 4.30 24.79
CA GLU A 151 32.81 5.70 25.19
C GLU A 151 32.91 6.62 23.97
N LEU A 152 33.74 6.23 23.00
CA LEU A 152 33.87 6.88 21.70
C LEU A 152 32.55 6.86 20.90
N GLY A 153 31.82 5.75 20.92
CA GLY A 153 30.49 5.63 20.29
C GLY A 153 29.40 6.47 20.97
N ARG A 154 29.51 6.69 22.28
CA ARG A 154 28.62 7.57 23.06
C ARG A 154 28.98 9.04 22.94
N SER A 155 30.23 9.36 22.62
CA SER A 155 30.72 10.73 22.50
C SER A 155 30.01 11.49 21.38
N LYS A 156 29.36 12.60 21.75
CA LYS A 156 28.72 13.54 20.81
C LYS A 156 29.73 14.41 20.06
N ASN A 157 31.02 14.34 20.42
CA ASN A 157 32.05 15.16 19.79
C ASN A 157 32.35 14.64 18.37
N PRO A 158 32.26 15.50 17.34
CA PRO A 158 32.59 15.13 15.96
C PRO A 158 34.11 14.97 15.74
N ASN A 159 34.94 15.50 16.65
CA ASN A 159 36.41 15.43 16.62
C ASN A 159 36.99 14.31 17.50
N ALA A 160 36.18 13.37 17.98
CA ALA A 160 36.68 12.22 18.72
C ALA A 160 37.47 11.31 17.74
N VAL A 161 38.80 11.41 17.79
CA VAL A 161 39.72 10.58 17.00
C VAL A 161 39.91 9.24 17.73
N VAL A 162 39.87 8.14 16.98
CA VAL A 162 40.23 6.83 17.52
C VAL A 162 41.74 6.81 17.73
N ASP A 163 42.16 6.59 18.97
CA ASP A 163 43.57 6.51 19.32
C ASP A 163 44.12 5.12 18.95
N LEU A 164 44.67 5.03 17.74
CA LEU A 164 45.27 3.80 17.23
C LEU A 164 46.51 3.37 18.03
N GLU A 165 47.24 4.32 18.61
CA GLU A 165 48.40 4.00 19.46
C GLU A 165 47.93 3.35 20.76
N PHE A 166 46.89 3.90 21.39
CA PHE A 166 46.25 3.27 22.55
C PHE A 166 45.72 1.87 22.23
N ILE A 167 45.01 1.69 21.12
CA ILE A 167 44.53 0.35 20.70
C ILE A 167 45.68 -0.61 20.47
N SER A 168 46.74 -0.18 19.78
CA SER A 168 47.93 -1.01 19.55
C SER A 168 48.61 -1.42 20.87
N SER A 169 48.59 -0.53 21.88
CA SER A 169 49.13 -0.83 23.20
C SER A 169 48.30 -1.89 23.94
N LEU A 170 46.97 -1.83 23.83
CA LEU A 170 46.06 -2.82 24.39
C LEU A 170 46.24 -4.19 23.73
N LEU A 171 46.38 -4.22 22.41
CA LEU A 171 46.62 -5.44 21.63
C LEU A 171 47.98 -6.07 21.95
N ARG A 172 49.05 -5.26 22.05
CA ARG A 172 50.38 -5.71 22.50
C ARG A 172 50.36 -6.27 23.93
N ASN A 173 49.49 -5.73 24.78
CA ASN A 173 49.27 -6.21 26.15
C ASN A 173 48.37 -7.46 26.22
N GLY A 174 48.03 -8.06 25.08
CA GLY A 174 47.33 -9.34 24.97
C GLY A 174 45.81 -9.22 24.89
N ALA A 175 45.24 -8.03 24.61
CA ALA A 175 43.80 -7.91 24.35
C ALA A 175 43.38 -8.75 23.14
N ASN A 176 42.30 -9.51 23.27
CA ASN A 176 41.77 -10.29 22.15
C ASN A 176 40.93 -9.38 21.24
N ILE A 177 41.33 -9.20 19.98
CA ILE A 177 40.59 -8.37 19.02
C ILE A 177 39.27 -9.02 18.54
N ASN A 178 39.19 -10.34 18.60
CA ASN A 178 38.06 -11.16 18.13
C ASN A 178 37.10 -11.55 19.26
N CYS A 179 37.20 -10.88 20.41
CA CYS A 179 36.21 -10.99 21.46
C CYS A 179 34.83 -10.50 20.96
N SER A 180 33.78 -11.14 21.44
CA SER A 180 32.40 -10.84 21.11
C SER A 180 31.65 -10.28 22.31
N ASP A 181 30.64 -9.45 22.05
CA ASP A 181 29.64 -9.08 23.05
C ASP A 181 28.65 -10.22 23.31
N ARG A 182 27.69 -10.01 24.23
CA ARG A 182 26.60 -10.96 24.56
C ARG A 182 25.73 -11.41 23.38
N HIS A 183 25.85 -10.78 22.22
CA HIS A 183 25.11 -11.11 20.99
C HIS A 183 26.03 -11.71 19.92
N GLY A 184 27.30 -11.98 20.22
CA GLY A 184 28.27 -12.52 19.29
C GLY A 184 28.94 -11.47 18.40
N GLN A 185 28.69 -10.17 18.61
CA GLN A 185 29.23 -9.11 17.77
C GLN A 185 30.66 -8.76 18.18
N THR A 186 31.60 -8.85 17.23
CA THR A 186 32.98 -8.41 17.43
C THR A 186 33.15 -6.92 17.18
N LEU A 187 34.32 -6.39 17.55
CA LEU A 187 34.68 -5.00 17.28
C LEU A 187 34.59 -4.64 15.79
N LEU A 188 34.93 -5.57 14.90
CA LEU A 188 34.85 -5.35 13.44
C LEU A 188 33.41 -5.14 12.95
N HIS A 189 32.41 -5.77 13.59
CA HIS A 189 31.00 -5.50 13.27
C HIS A 189 30.59 -4.07 13.61
N GLU A 190 31.01 -3.58 14.79
CA GLU A 190 30.73 -2.21 15.21
C GLU A 190 31.45 -1.21 14.29
N VAL A 191 32.69 -1.51 13.89
CA VAL A 191 33.46 -0.70 12.93
C VAL A 191 32.78 -0.65 11.57
N ALA A 192 32.34 -1.79 11.05
CA ALA A 192 31.60 -1.89 9.79
C ALA A 192 30.28 -1.09 9.79
N ARG A 193 29.74 -0.78 10.98
CA ARG A 193 28.49 -0.04 11.16
C ARG A 193 28.65 1.47 11.19
N MET A 194 29.71 1.98 11.81
CA MET A 194 29.78 3.41 12.21
C MET A 194 31.12 4.10 11.99
N TRP A 195 32.20 3.33 11.79
CA TRP A 195 33.57 3.84 11.86
C TRP A 195 34.26 3.85 10.50
N HIS A 196 35.44 4.46 10.39
CA HIS A 196 36.17 4.55 9.13
C HIS A 196 36.65 3.21 8.62
N VAL A 197 36.68 3.13 7.29
CA VAL A 197 37.37 2.08 6.55
C VAL A 197 38.82 1.94 6.98
N ASP A 198 39.53 3.04 7.29
CA ASP A 198 40.91 3.02 7.78
C ASP A 198 41.05 2.25 9.10
N ILE A 199 40.06 2.36 10.00
CA ILE A 199 40.03 1.62 11.26
C ILE A 199 39.75 0.15 10.99
N ALA A 200 38.86 -0.17 10.04
CA ALA A 200 38.63 -1.56 9.62
C ALA A 200 39.89 -2.18 9.04
N GLN A 201 40.63 -1.46 8.19
CA GLN A 201 41.92 -1.92 7.65
C GLN A 201 42.92 -2.17 8.76
N PHE A 202 43.07 -1.23 9.70
CA PHE A 202 43.95 -1.41 10.86
C PHE A 202 43.58 -2.65 11.69
N LEU A 203 42.30 -2.85 12.02
CA LEU A 203 41.87 -4.02 12.79
C LEU A 203 42.14 -5.33 12.02
N LEU A 204 41.94 -5.34 10.71
CA LEU A 204 42.25 -6.49 9.85
C LEU A 204 43.76 -6.76 9.77
N ASP A 205 44.59 -5.71 9.74
CA ASP A 205 46.05 -5.83 9.75
C ASP A 205 46.56 -6.38 11.10
N GLU A 206 45.88 -6.06 12.21
CA GLU A 206 46.13 -6.59 13.55
C GLU A 206 45.48 -7.97 13.81
N GLY A 207 44.94 -8.63 12.79
CA GLY A 207 44.45 -10.01 12.86
C GLY A 207 42.99 -10.19 13.27
N ALA A 208 42.14 -9.17 13.08
CA ALA A 208 40.69 -9.33 13.22
C ALA A 208 40.13 -10.34 12.20
N ASP A 209 39.26 -11.23 12.65
CA ASP A 209 38.56 -12.20 11.81
C ASP A 209 37.45 -11.51 11.02
N ILE A 210 37.69 -11.40 9.70
CA ILE A 210 36.79 -10.73 8.76
C ILE A 210 35.45 -11.45 8.58
N ASN A 211 35.38 -12.74 8.87
CA ASN A 211 34.21 -13.58 8.67
C ASN A 211 33.57 -14.04 9.97
N HIS A 212 33.96 -13.46 11.12
CA HIS A 212 33.41 -13.85 12.41
C HIS A 212 31.88 -13.68 12.40
N PRO A 213 31.10 -14.73 12.68
CA PRO A 213 29.64 -14.65 12.74
C PRO A 213 29.16 -14.22 14.12
N ASP A 214 28.11 -13.39 14.17
CA ASP A 214 27.34 -13.17 15.40
C ASP A 214 26.43 -14.37 15.76
N HIS A 215 25.65 -14.28 16.84
CA HIS A 215 24.75 -15.37 17.25
C HIS A 215 23.69 -15.74 16.19
N LEU A 216 23.37 -14.81 15.29
CA LEU A 216 22.48 -15.00 14.15
C LEU A 216 23.23 -15.33 12.85
N GLY A 217 24.54 -15.57 12.90
CA GLY A 217 25.37 -15.88 11.73
C GLY A 217 25.65 -14.68 10.81
N ARG A 218 25.41 -13.45 11.26
CA ARG A 218 25.71 -12.23 10.50
C ARG A 218 27.19 -11.94 10.62
N THR A 219 27.80 -11.59 9.49
CA THR A 219 29.22 -11.20 9.41
C THR A 219 29.34 -9.67 9.32
N PRO A 220 30.55 -9.09 9.50
CA PRO A 220 30.76 -7.65 9.30
C PRO A 220 30.31 -7.14 7.93
N LEU A 221 30.40 -7.97 6.87
CA LEU A 221 29.92 -7.63 5.53
C LEU A 221 28.38 -7.49 5.48
N HIS A 222 27.63 -8.30 6.24
CA HIS A 222 26.17 -8.13 6.35
C HIS A 222 25.81 -6.79 7.00
N VAL A 223 26.56 -6.37 8.02
CA VAL A 223 26.34 -5.11 8.73
C VAL A 223 26.64 -3.91 7.81
N ALA A 224 27.79 -3.92 7.12
CA ALA A 224 28.13 -2.87 6.15
C ALA A 224 27.11 -2.76 5.01
N ALA A 225 26.60 -3.91 4.53
CA ALA A 225 25.56 -3.97 3.51
C ALA A 225 24.23 -3.38 4.01
N ALA A 226 23.84 -3.64 5.27
CA ALA A 226 22.59 -3.15 5.85
C ALA A 226 22.56 -1.65 6.12
N VAL A 227 23.72 -1.01 6.34
CA VAL A 227 23.85 0.42 6.70
C VAL A 227 24.10 1.32 5.48
N ASP A 228 24.12 0.76 4.27
CA ASP A 228 24.47 1.47 3.03
C ASP A 228 25.88 2.09 3.07
N TYR A 229 26.86 1.30 3.56
CA TYR A 229 28.28 1.68 3.57
C TYR A 229 29.08 1.00 2.43
N PRO A 230 29.09 1.58 1.20
CA PRO A 230 29.67 0.95 0.03
C PRO A 230 31.20 0.79 0.12
N GLU A 231 31.93 1.79 0.62
CA GLU A 231 33.40 1.75 0.71
C GLU A 231 33.87 0.66 1.68
N MET A 232 33.13 0.47 2.78
CA MET A 232 33.40 -0.61 3.74
C MET A 232 33.14 -1.99 3.11
N CYS A 233 32.03 -2.14 2.36
CA CYS A 233 31.75 -3.39 1.63
C CYS A 233 32.87 -3.73 0.65
N GLU A 234 33.39 -2.72 -0.06
CA GLU A 234 34.51 -2.90 -1.00
C GLU A 234 35.77 -3.40 -0.29
N VAL A 235 36.18 -2.73 0.79
CA VAL A 235 37.39 -3.13 1.53
C VAL A 235 37.25 -4.51 2.17
N LEU A 236 36.08 -4.82 2.74
CA LEU A 236 35.85 -6.14 3.30
C LEU A 236 35.97 -7.23 2.22
N ILE A 237 35.39 -7.02 1.03
CA ILE A 237 35.50 -7.96 -0.09
C ILE A 237 36.95 -8.09 -0.58
N ASP A 238 37.67 -6.96 -0.69
CA ASP A 238 39.07 -6.94 -1.14
C ASP A 238 40.01 -7.66 -0.15
N ARG A 239 39.68 -7.63 1.14
CA ARG A 239 40.43 -8.32 2.21
C ARG A 239 39.97 -9.78 2.43
N GLY A 240 39.11 -10.32 1.57
CA GLY A 240 38.74 -11.75 1.59
C GLY A 240 37.47 -12.09 2.38
N ALA A 241 36.57 -11.13 2.60
CA ALA A 241 35.26 -11.43 3.17
C ALA A 241 34.46 -12.37 2.24
N VAL A 242 33.76 -13.34 2.83
CA VAL A 242 32.93 -14.29 2.09
C VAL A 242 31.68 -13.58 1.55
N LYS A 243 31.64 -13.40 0.22
CA LYS A 243 30.56 -12.69 -0.49
C LYS A 243 29.17 -13.28 -0.26
N GLU A 244 29.08 -14.61 -0.26
CA GLU A 244 27.84 -15.36 -0.13
C GLU A 244 27.68 -15.99 1.26
N ALA A 245 28.26 -15.36 2.29
CA ALA A 245 28.08 -15.80 3.67
C ALA A 245 26.59 -15.82 4.01
N LYS A 246 26.10 -16.90 4.62
CA LYS A 246 24.69 -17.05 4.98
C LYS A 246 24.50 -16.91 6.47
N THR A 247 23.48 -16.15 6.86
CA THR A 247 23.06 -16.07 8.26
C THR A 247 22.51 -17.40 8.76
N LYS A 248 22.61 -17.61 10.07
CA LYS A 248 22.07 -18.78 10.76
C LYS A 248 20.55 -18.64 10.85
N GLY A 249 19.82 -19.65 10.39
CA GLY A 249 18.36 -19.63 10.37
C GLY A 249 17.79 -19.00 9.10
N GLU A 250 17.91 -17.66 8.94
CA GLU A 250 17.32 -16.98 7.77
C GLU A 250 17.97 -17.36 6.44
N LEU A 251 19.23 -17.82 6.46
CA LEU A 251 20.03 -18.14 5.26
C LEU A 251 20.18 -16.94 4.29
N GLN A 252 20.13 -15.72 4.81
CA GLN A 252 20.26 -14.50 4.03
C GLN A 252 21.73 -14.17 3.76
N THR A 253 22.01 -13.67 2.57
CA THR A 253 23.33 -13.18 2.15
C THR A 253 23.48 -11.67 2.38
N PRO A 254 24.67 -11.08 2.30
CA PRO A 254 24.86 -9.63 2.40
C PRO A 254 24.01 -8.84 1.40
N VAL A 255 23.79 -9.38 0.19
CA VAL A 255 22.91 -8.79 -0.83
C VAL A 255 21.45 -8.75 -0.37
N HIS A 256 20.97 -9.75 0.37
CA HIS A 256 19.64 -9.69 0.98
C HIS A 256 19.54 -8.55 1.99
N PHE A 257 20.56 -8.37 2.85
CA PHE A 257 20.56 -7.30 3.84
C PHE A 257 20.57 -5.93 3.19
N ALA A 258 21.34 -5.75 2.10
CA ALA A 258 21.30 -4.53 1.33
C ALA A 258 19.91 -4.27 0.73
N ALA A 259 19.31 -5.29 0.10
CA ALA A 259 17.97 -5.19 -0.50
C ALA A 259 16.85 -4.96 0.54
N LYS A 260 16.94 -5.62 1.70
CA LYS A 260 16.00 -5.53 2.84
C LYS A 260 15.97 -4.12 3.45
N ASN A 261 17.12 -3.46 3.51
CA ASN A 261 17.30 -2.13 4.11
C ASN A 261 17.34 -1.00 3.08
N ASP A 262 17.02 -1.27 1.81
CA ASP A 262 17.12 -0.31 0.71
C ASP A 262 18.48 0.39 0.58
N ALA A 263 19.55 -0.33 0.88
CA ALA A 263 20.91 0.16 0.84
C ALA A 263 21.42 0.20 -0.60
N VAL A 264 20.95 1.20 -1.35
CA VAL A 264 21.13 1.34 -2.80
C VAL A 264 22.60 1.38 -3.22
N LYS A 265 23.45 2.10 -2.48
CA LYS A 265 24.87 2.25 -2.85
C LYS A 265 25.63 0.97 -2.58
N SER A 266 25.44 0.38 -1.39
CA SER A 266 26.04 -0.91 -1.05
C SER A 266 25.54 -2.01 -1.99
N LEU A 267 24.26 -2.03 -2.35
CA LEU A 267 23.72 -3.02 -3.29
C LEU A 267 24.41 -2.92 -4.66
N LYS A 268 24.62 -1.70 -5.18
CA LYS A 268 25.34 -1.48 -6.43
C LYS A 268 26.80 -1.92 -6.34
N THR A 269 27.49 -1.64 -5.23
CA THR A 269 28.89 -2.08 -5.08
C THR A 269 29.00 -3.59 -4.95
N LEU A 270 28.13 -4.25 -4.18
CA LEU A 270 28.08 -5.70 -4.06
C LEU A 270 27.88 -6.37 -5.42
N ILE A 271 26.90 -5.92 -6.21
CA ILE A 271 26.66 -6.43 -7.57
C ILE A 271 27.88 -6.20 -8.47
N LYS A 272 28.48 -5.00 -8.43
CA LYS A 272 29.69 -4.67 -9.21
C LYS A 272 30.90 -5.55 -8.83
N ARG A 273 31.02 -5.92 -7.55
CA ARG A 273 32.06 -6.82 -7.04
C ARG A 273 31.74 -8.30 -7.26
N GLY A 274 30.67 -8.62 -7.99
CA GLY A 274 30.32 -9.98 -8.39
C GLY A 274 29.66 -10.81 -7.29
N CYS A 275 29.01 -10.17 -6.31
CA CYS A 275 28.11 -10.88 -5.41
C CYS A 275 26.88 -11.38 -6.18
N LEU A 276 26.45 -12.60 -5.87
CA LEU A 276 25.28 -13.20 -6.48
C LEU A 276 24.02 -12.57 -5.89
N PHE A 277 23.04 -12.31 -6.75
CA PHE A 277 21.76 -11.70 -6.36
C PHE A 277 20.55 -12.50 -6.86
N ASP A 278 20.78 -13.54 -7.67
CA ASP A 278 19.74 -14.42 -8.21
C ASP A 278 20.31 -15.84 -8.34
N GLY A 279 19.42 -16.83 -8.41
CA GLY A 279 19.77 -18.25 -8.47
C GLY A 279 19.59 -19.00 -7.15
N LYS A 280 19.79 -20.33 -7.20
CA LYS A 280 19.52 -21.24 -6.08
C LYS A 280 20.45 -21.04 -4.88
N GLU A 281 21.64 -20.50 -5.12
CA GLU A 281 22.68 -20.29 -4.11
C GLU A 281 22.31 -19.13 -3.16
N VAL A 282 21.57 -18.14 -3.67
CA VAL A 282 21.17 -16.91 -2.97
C VAL A 282 19.73 -17.03 -2.44
N LEU A 283 19.26 -18.25 -2.18
CA LEU A 283 17.94 -18.45 -1.61
C LEU A 283 18.02 -18.43 -0.08
N ASP A 284 17.12 -17.67 0.52
CA ASP A 284 16.86 -17.66 1.96
C ASP A 284 16.09 -18.93 2.40
N TYR A 285 15.80 -19.05 3.69
CA TYR A 285 15.08 -20.19 4.27
C TYR A 285 13.67 -20.41 3.68
N ARG A 286 13.06 -19.35 3.13
CA ARG A 286 11.75 -19.37 2.45
C ARG A 286 11.86 -19.50 0.93
N LYS A 287 13.06 -19.75 0.41
CA LYS A 287 13.36 -19.78 -1.04
C LYS A 287 13.08 -18.44 -1.74
N ARG A 288 13.24 -17.33 -1.03
CA ARG A 288 13.13 -15.97 -1.57
C ARG A 288 14.50 -15.50 -2.06
N THR A 289 14.50 -14.72 -3.13
CA THR A 289 15.67 -13.97 -3.61
C THR A 289 15.73 -12.59 -2.95
N PRO A 290 16.87 -11.88 -3.03
CA PRO A 290 16.98 -10.49 -2.57
C PRO A 290 15.91 -9.57 -3.18
N LEU A 291 15.56 -9.76 -4.45
CA LEU A 291 14.48 -9.00 -5.11
C LEU A 291 13.12 -9.28 -4.47
N TYR A 292 12.85 -10.53 -4.10
CA TYR A 292 11.62 -10.89 -3.41
C TYR A 292 11.53 -10.21 -2.05
N VAL A 293 12.60 -10.25 -1.25
CA VAL A 293 12.62 -9.63 0.09
C VAL A 293 12.42 -8.11 -0.02
N ALA A 294 13.09 -7.46 -0.99
CA ALA A 294 12.86 -6.05 -1.30
C ALA A 294 11.39 -5.76 -1.68
N SER A 295 10.79 -6.62 -2.49
CA SER A 295 9.40 -6.49 -2.93
C SER A 295 8.40 -6.60 -1.78
N GLN A 296 8.64 -7.53 -0.86
CA GLN A 296 7.79 -7.77 0.30
C GLN A 296 7.83 -6.60 1.31
N LEU A 297 9.01 -6.00 1.50
CA LEU A 297 9.25 -4.88 2.43
C LEU A 297 9.10 -3.50 1.80
N ASP A 298 8.60 -3.42 0.56
CA ASP A 298 8.39 -2.17 -0.18
C ASP A 298 9.67 -1.33 -0.38
N ARG A 299 10.75 -1.99 -0.80
CA ARG A 299 12.06 -1.36 -1.12
C ARG A 299 12.21 -1.14 -2.62
N SER A 300 11.53 -0.10 -3.11
CA SER A 300 11.39 0.17 -4.55
C SER A 300 12.73 0.47 -5.25
N GLU A 301 13.62 1.25 -4.64
CA GLU A 301 14.91 1.64 -5.26
C GLU A 301 15.83 0.42 -5.41
N SER A 302 15.94 -0.40 -4.37
CA SER A 302 16.71 -1.65 -4.42
C SER A 302 16.10 -2.68 -5.37
N ALA A 303 14.77 -2.81 -5.40
CA ALA A 303 14.08 -3.66 -6.35
C ALA A 303 14.34 -3.23 -7.80
N GLN A 304 14.31 -1.92 -8.10
CA GLN A 304 14.64 -1.39 -9.43
C GLN A 304 16.08 -1.73 -9.83
N ILE A 305 17.05 -1.58 -8.93
CA ILE A 305 18.46 -1.90 -9.22
C ILE A 305 18.63 -3.39 -9.54
N LEU A 306 17.97 -4.26 -8.78
CA LEU A 306 18.01 -5.70 -9.03
C LEU A 306 17.37 -6.06 -10.36
N LEU A 307 16.20 -5.48 -10.70
CA LEU A 307 15.55 -5.68 -12.00
C LEU A 307 16.39 -5.19 -13.18
N ASN A 308 17.02 -4.01 -13.04
CA ASN A 308 17.91 -3.45 -14.05
C ASN A 308 19.12 -4.36 -14.31
N ASN A 309 19.55 -5.12 -13.30
CA ASN A 309 20.58 -6.15 -13.41
C ASN A 309 20.02 -7.54 -13.79
N LYS A 310 18.79 -7.61 -14.32
CA LYS A 310 18.10 -8.82 -14.80
C LYS A 310 17.77 -9.86 -13.71
N ALA A 311 17.56 -9.43 -12.47
CA ALA A 311 17.01 -10.32 -11.45
C ALA A 311 15.59 -10.79 -11.82
N SER A 312 15.31 -12.08 -11.61
CA SER A 312 14.05 -12.71 -11.99
C SER A 312 12.89 -12.36 -11.05
N ALA A 313 11.84 -11.77 -11.61
CA ALA A 313 10.58 -11.49 -10.90
C ALA A 313 9.64 -12.71 -10.78
N THR A 314 10.04 -13.88 -11.30
CA THR A 314 9.20 -15.11 -11.33
C THR A 314 9.40 -16.03 -10.13
N THR A 315 10.34 -15.69 -9.26
CA THR A 315 10.69 -16.50 -8.08
C THR A 315 9.47 -16.74 -7.18
N ARG A 316 9.32 -18.00 -6.75
CA ARG A 316 8.28 -18.47 -5.84
C ARG A 316 8.88 -18.78 -4.48
N ASP A 317 8.21 -18.36 -3.42
CA ASP A 317 8.55 -18.78 -2.07
C ASP A 317 7.96 -20.18 -1.75
N VAL A 318 8.17 -20.67 -0.54
CA VAL A 318 7.61 -21.94 -0.05
C VAL A 318 6.06 -21.94 -0.05
N SER A 319 5.41 -20.78 0.10
CA SER A 319 3.94 -20.66 0.04
C SER A 319 3.39 -20.67 -1.40
N GLY A 320 4.27 -20.58 -2.41
CA GLY A 320 3.94 -20.50 -3.83
C GLY A 320 3.64 -19.10 -4.34
N GLN A 321 3.79 -18.08 -3.49
CA GLN A 321 3.61 -16.69 -3.85
C GLN A 321 4.76 -16.19 -4.72
N ILE A 322 4.40 -15.46 -5.77
CA ILE A 322 5.35 -14.96 -6.77
C ILE A 322 5.85 -13.58 -6.35
N CYS A 323 7.15 -13.31 -6.53
CA CYS A 323 7.76 -12.00 -6.28
C CYS A 323 6.95 -10.85 -6.90
N LEU A 324 6.60 -10.98 -8.18
CA LEU A 324 5.77 -10.01 -8.90
C LEU A 324 4.43 -9.69 -8.21
N SER A 325 3.82 -10.64 -7.51
CA SER A 325 2.56 -10.39 -6.80
C SER A 325 2.74 -9.37 -5.68
N TRP A 326 3.84 -9.43 -4.93
CA TRP A 326 4.18 -8.44 -3.91
C TRP A 326 4.50 -7.09 -4.53
N MET A 327 5.22 -7.10 -5.66
CA MET A 327 5.54 -5.87 -6.38
C MET A 327 4.28 -5.13 -6.83
N ILE A 328 3.30 -5.84 -7.39
CA ILE A 328 2.02 -5.25 -7.81
C ILE A 328 1.27 -4.64 -6.63
N VAL A 329 1.35 -5.26 -5.45
CA VAL A 329 0.63 -4.83 -4.25
C VAL A 329 1.30 -3.62 -3.58
N LYS A 330 2.64 -3.63 -3.47
CA LYS A 330 3.41 -2.66 -2.68
C LYS A 330 4.05 -1.57 -3.55
N MET A 331 4.61 -1.95 -4.68
CA MET A 331 5.39 -1.07 -5.57
C MET A 331 4.94 -1.14 -7.04
N PRO A 332 3.74 -0.61 -7.39
CA PRO A 332 3.21 -0.65 -8.74
C PRO A 332 4.15 -0.14 -9.86
N PRO A 333 4.89 0.99 -9.73
CA PRO A 333 5.74 1.45 -10.82
C PRO A 333 6.88 0.46 -11.13
N VAL A 334 7.47 -0.14 -10.11
CA VAL A 334 8.55 -1.14 -10.27
C VAL A 334 7.98 -2.45 -10.85
N ALA A 335 6.74 -2.79 -10.51
CA ALA A 335 6.05 -3.93 -11.11
C ALA A 335 5.85 -3.75 -12.62
N GLN A 336 5.63 -2.53 -13.11
CA GLN A 336 5.52 -2.24 -14.54
C GLN A 336 6.82 -2.57 -15.29
N ASP A 337 7.96 -2.22 -14.69
CA ASP A 337 9.28 -2.55 -15.21
C ASP A 337 9.52 -4.06 -15.18
N ALA A 338 9.14 -4.74 -14.09
CA ALA A 338 9.24 -6.20 -13.99
C ALA A 338 8.39 -6.93 -15.04
N LEU A 339 7.21 -6.40 -15.39
CA LEU A 339 6.36 -6.97 -16.44
C LEU A 339 7.04 -6.97 -17.82
N SER A 340 8.05 -6.12 -18.03
CA SER A 340 8.83 -6.13 -19.27
C SER A 340 9.61 -7.43 -19.50
N GLN A 341 9.91 -8.18 -18.44
CA GLN A 341 10.61 -9.47 -18.53
C GLN A 341 9.77 -10.55 -19.23
N PHE A 342 8.44 -10.41 -19.26
CA PHE A 342 7.51 -11.45 -19.74
C PHE A 342 7.08 -11.28 -21.19
N TRP A 343 7.66 -10.32 -21.92
CA TRP A 343 7.41 -10.19 -23.35
C TRP A 343 8.70 -9.95 -24.11
N THR A 344 8.83 -10.61 -25.24
CA THR A 344 9.95 -10.43 -26.16
C THR A 344 9.44 -10.13 -27.56
N CYS A 345 10.12 -9.23 -28.25
CA CYS A 345 9.79 -8.84 -29.61
C CYS A 345 10.88 -9.28 -30.57
N ASP A 346 10.52 -10.21 -31.45
CA ASP A 346 11.33 -10.58 -32.59
C ASP A 346 11.02 -9.61 -33.74
N ARG A 347 11.84 -8.54 -33.82
CA ARG A 347 11.66 -7.45 -34.81
C ARG A 347 11.73 -7.96 -36.26
N PRO A 348 12.70 -8.81 -36.67
CA PRO A 348 12.75 -9.36 -38.02
C PRO A 348 11.46 -10.07 -38.46
N ASN A 349 10.91 -10.94 -37.59
CA ASN A 349 9.73 -11.73 -37.93
C ASN A 349 8.41 -11.03 -37.60
N ARG A 350 8.45 -9.82 -37.03
CA ARG A 350 7.28 -9.08 -36.51
C ARG A 350 6.44 -9.92 -35.54
N LYS A 351 7.09 -10.81 -34.78
CA LYS A 351 6.44 -11.69 -33.80
C LYS A 351 6.67 -11.19 -32.39
N GLN A 352 5.64 -11.33 -31.56
CA GLN A 352 5.69 -11.02 -30.14
C GLN A 352 5.43 -12.29 -29.36
N TYR A 353 6.32 -12.61 -28.43
CA TYR A 353 6.20 -13.76 -27.54
C TYR A 353 5.89 -13.28 -26.13
N PHE A 354 5.01 -14.00 -25.44
CA PHE A 354 4.52 -13.65 -24.11
C PHE A 354 4.59 -14.87 -23.19
N ASP A 355 5.29 -14.72 -22.06
CA ASP A 355 5.44 -15.77 -21.06
C ASP A 355 4.32 -15.68 -20.01
N LEU A 356 3.22 -16.36 -20.28
CA LEU A 356 1.99 -16.26 -19.47
C LEU A 356 1.90 -17.30 -18.33
N HIS A 357 2.78 -18.30 -18.32
CA HIS A 357 2.71 -19.45 -17.39
C HIS A 357 2.85 -19.03 -15.92
N HIS A 358 3.65 -18.00 -15.64
CA HIS A 358 3.86 -17.50 -14.29
C HIS A 358 2.77 -16.53 -13.81
N MET A 359 1.84 -16.13 -14.69
CA MET A 359 0.83 -15.11 -14.37
C MET A 359 -0.49 -15.71 -13.89
N VAL A 360 -0.68 -17.02 -14.04
CA VAL A 360 -1.90 -17.76 -13.73
C VAL A 360 -1.55 -19.01 -12.92
N HIS A 361 -2.48 -19.46 -12.06
CA HIS A 361 -2.34 -20.74 -11.38
C HIS A 361 -2.42 -21.90 -12.37
N ASP A 362 -1.46 -22.81 -12.27
CA ASP A 362 -1.62 -24.13 -12.89
C ASP A 362 -2.35 -25.03 -11.89
N LYS A 363 -3.62 -25.37 -12.18
CA LYS A 363 -4.43 -26.25 -11.33
C LYS A 363 -3.81 -27.64 -11.10
N LYS A 364 -2.83 -28.06 -11.90
CA LYS A 364 -2.12 -29.33 -11.70
C LYS A 364 -1.00 -29.20 -10.66
N VAL A 365 -0.30 -28.06 -10.65
CA VAL A 365 0.89 -27.81 -9.81
C VAL A 365 0.50 -27.11 -8.50
N ASP A 366 -0.51 -26.24 -8.54
CA ASP A 366 -0.83 -25.28 -7.49
C ASP A 366 -2.04 -25.71 -6.63
N LYS A 367 -2.40 -27.00 -6.57
CA LYS A 367 -3.64 -27.48 -5.89
C LYS A 367 -3.75 -27.06 -4.42
N ASP A 368 -2.61 -26.99 -3.73
CA ASP A 368 -2.55 -26.72 -2.29
C ASP A 368 -1.98 -25.32 -1.97
N LEU A 369 -1.68 -24.51 -2.98
CA LEU A 369 -1.05 -23.20 -2.79
C LEU A 369 -2.11 -22.12 -2.52
N VAL A 370 -1.97 -21.41 -1.40
CA VAL A 370 -2.83 -20.28 -1.00
C VAL A 370 -2.42 -18.97 -1.71
N ALA A 371 -1.35 -19.01 -2.50
CA ALA A 371 -0.76 -17.87 -3.19
C ALA A 371 -1.75 -17.09 -4.07
N VAL A 372 -1.60 -15.77 -4.12
CA VAL A 372 -2.37 -14.90 -5.01
C VAL A 372 -1.63 -14.77 -6.34
N THR A 373 -2.29 -15.08 -7.46
CA THR A 373 -1.73 -14.81 -8.80
C THR A 373 -1.39 -13.33 -9.00
N PRO A 374 -0.39 -12.99 -9.83
CA PRO A 374 -0.11 -11.61 -10.21
C PRO A 374 -1.33 -10.88 -10.80
N LEU A 375 -2.11 -11.54 -11.68
CA LEU A 375 -3.33 -10.96 -12.23
C LEU A 375 -4.39 -10.72 -11.13
N GLY A 376 -4.59 -11.68 -10.25
CA GLY A 376 -5.51 -11.55 -9.12
C GLY A 376 -5.10 -10.45 -8.14
N ALA A 377 -3.80 -10.28 -7.90
CA ALA A 377 -3.27 -9.19 -7.10
C ALA A 377 -3.57 -7.83 -7.75
N ALA A 378 -3.31 -7.68 -9.06
CA ALA A 378 -3.58 -6.44 -9.79
C ALA A 378 -5.07 -6.05 -9.75
N VAL A 379 -5.97 -7.02 -9.92
CA VAL A 379 -7.42 -6.80 -9.87
C VAL A 379 -7.90 -6.46 -8.45
N ASN A 380 -7.50 -7.23 -7.44
CA ASN A 380 -7.96 -7.04 -6.06
C ASN A 380 -7.52 -5.68 -5.49
N TYR A 381 -6.34 -5.20 -5.88
CA TYR A 381 -5.80 -3.90 -5.44
C TYR A 381 -6.12 -2.77 -6.43
N LYS A 382 -6.98 -3.00 -7.43
CA LYS A 382 -7.45 -1.99 -8.39
C LYS A 382 -6.31 -1.25 -9.11
N GLN A 383 -5.24 -1.97 -9.45
CA GLN A 383 -4.07 -1.42 -10.13
C GLN A 383 -4.32 -1.33 -11.66
N TYR A 384 -5.16 -0.38 -12.08
CA TYR A 384 -5.61 -0.28 -13.47
C TYR A 384 -4.48 0.00 -14.46
N ASP A 385 -3.51 0.83 -14.09
CA ASP A 385 -2.36 1.16 -14.95
C ASP A 385 -1.53 -0.09 -15.28
N LEU A 386 -1.36 -0.98 -14.29
CA LEU A 386 -0.69 -2.25 -14.49
C LEU A 386 -1.51 -3.18 -15.37
N LEU A 387 -2.84 -3.24 -15.19
CA LEU A 387 -3.71 -4.07 -16.04
C LEU A 387 -3.66 -3.66 -17.53
N MET A 388 -3.34 -2.40 -17.82
CA MET A 388 -3.14 -1.89 -19.19
C MET A 388 -1.77 -2.25 -19.78
N ASN A 389 -0.91 -2.95 -19.05
CA ASN A 389 0.33 -3.48 -19.60
C ASN A 389 0.03 -4.52 -20.71
N LYS A 390 0.85 -4.53 -21.77
CA LYS A 390 0.73 -5.45 -22.91
C LYS A 390 0.58 -6.91 -22.50
N THR A 391 1.31 -7.36 -21.49
CA THR A 391 1.30 -8.75 -21.01
C THR A 391 -0.05 -9.12 -20.39
N PHE A 392 -0.58 -8.26 -19.52
CA PHE A 392 -1.89 -8.44 -18.91
C PHE A 392 -3.03 -8.29 -19.90
N ILE A 393 -2.99 -7.31 -20.79
CA ILE A 393 -3.98 -7.16 -21.87
C ILE A 393 -4.03 -8.43 -22.72
N LYS A 394 -2.87 -8.96 -23.13
CA LYS A 394 -2.82 -10.20 -23.91
C LYS A 394 -3.42 -11.36 -23.14
N LEU A 395 -3.08 -11.51 -21.86
CA LEU A 395 -3.63 -12.55 -21.00
C LEU A 395 -5.15 -12.46 -20.87
N ILE A 396 -5.67 -11.28 -20.51
CA ILE A 396 -7.10 -11.02 -20.34
C ILE A 396 -7.85 -11.30 -21.65
N ASN A 397 -7.33 -10.83 -22.79
CA ASN A 397 -7.94 -11.08 -24.09
C ASN A 397 -7.98 -12.57 -24.43
N THR A 398 -6.91 -13.32 -24.14
CA THR A 398 -6.88 -14.77 -24.39
C THR A 398 -7.87 -15.52 -23.50
N GLN A 399 -8.01 -15.12 -22.24
CA GLN A 399 -8.98 -15.70 -21.30
C GLN A 399 -10.43 -15.35 -21.69
N TRP A 400 -10.65 -14.11 -22.13
CA TRP A 400 -11.94 -13.63 -22.61
C TRP A 400 -12.43 -14.44 -23.80
N VAL A 401 -11.60 -14.56 -24.85
CA VAL A 401 -11.99 -15.25 -26.08
C VAL A 401 -12.18 -16.75 -25.87
N ARG A 402 -11.33 -17.41 -25.06
CA ARG A 402 -11.38 -18.87 -24.90
C ARG A 402 -12.46 -19.36 -23.92
N PHE A 403 -12.68 -18.65 -22.82
CA PHE A 403 -13.50 -19.18 -21.72
C PHE A 403 -14.56 -18.21 -21.24
N ALA A 404 -14.19 -16.95 -20.95
CA ALA A 404 -15.08 -16.04 -20.25
C ALA A 404 -16.24 -15.52 -21.13
N ARG A 405 -16.04 -15.31 -22.44
CA ARG A 405 -17.10 -14.80 -23.33
C ARG A 405 -18.34 -15.70 -23.37
N TRP A 406 -18.17 -17.00 -23.55
CA TRP A 406 -19.29 -17.95 -23.58
C TRP A 406 -20.01 -17.99 -22.24
N ARG A 407 -19.24 -18.06 -21.14
CA ARG A 407 -19.82 -18.09 -19.78
C ARG A 407 -20.54 -16.80 -19.42
N ALA A 408 -20.05 -15.65 -19.87
CA ALA A 408 -20.71 -14.36 -19.68
C ALA A 408 -22.06 -14.29 -20.41
N TRP A 409 -22.12 -14.73 -21.67
CA TRP A 409 -23.36 -14.81 -22.44
C TRP A 409 -24.36 -15.78 -21.83
N LEU A 410 -23.92 -16.97 -21.42
CA LEU A 410 -24.77 -17.93 -20.73
C LEU A 410 -25.31 -17.36 -19.42
N ASN A 411 -24.47 -16.69 -18.63
CA ASN A 411 -24.89 -16.06 -17.38
C ASN A 411 -25.91 -14.93 -17.62
N LEU A 412 -25.68 -14.09 -18.62
CA LEU A 412 -26.62 -13.03 -19.01
C LEU A 412 -27.97 -13.62 -19.43
N PHE A 413 -27.96 -14.66 -20.25
CA PHE A 413 -29.17 -15.33 -20.72
C PHE A 413 -29.96 -15.96 -19.57
N LEU A 414 -29.30 -16.71 -18.68
CA LEU A 414 -29.97 -17.33 -17.53
C LEU A 414 -30.59 -16.29 -16.59
N ASN A 415 -29.90 -15.18 -16.33
CA ASN A 415 -30.43 -14.10 -15.51
C ASN A 415 -31.59 -13.35 -16.21
N PHE A 416 -31.53 -13.19 -17.53
CA PHE A 416 -32.62 -12.61 -18.29
C PHE A 416 -33.88 -13.48 -18.26
N VAL A 417 -33.75 -14.80 -18.49
CA VAL A 417 -34.85 -15.77 -18.37
C VAL A 417 -35.43 -15.76 -16.96
N TYR A 418 -34.58 -15.68 -15.94
CA TYR A 418 -35.01 -15.56 -14.55
C TYR A 418 -35.86 -14.32 -14.27
N ILE A 419 -35.47 -13.14 -14.80
CA ILE A 419 -36.25 -11.90 -14.65
C ILE A 419 -37.57 -11.99 -15.43
N LEU A 420 -37.55 -12.59 -16.64
CA LEU A 420 -38.76 -12.83 -17.42
C LEU A 420 -39.73 -13.74 -16.67
N LEU A 421 -39.23 -14.78 -16.01
CA LEU A 421 -40.06 -15.70 -15.21
C LEU A 421 -40.81 -14.95 -14.10
N TRP A 422 -40.12 -14.10 -13.34
CA TRP A 422 -40.75 -13.26 -12.31
C TRP A 422 -41.70 -12.22 -12.89
N SER A 423 -41.38 -11.66 -14.06
CA SER A 423 -42.26 -10.71 -14.76
C SER A 423 -43.54 -11.38 -15.25
N LEU A 424 -43.45 -12.61 -15.77
CA LEU A 424 -44.61 -13.41 -16.18
C LEU A 424 -45.51 -13.74 -14.99
N ILE A 425 -44.93 -14.11 -13.85
CA ILE A 425 -45.69 -14.30 -12.60
C ILE A 425 -46.42 -13.01 -12.24
N GLY A 426 -45.74 -11.86 -12.28
CA GLY A 426 -46.34 -10.55 -12.01
C GLY A 426 -47.52 -10.21 -12.93
N ILE A 427 -47.40 -10.50 -14.23
CA ILE A 427 -48.46 -10.20 -15.24
C ILE A 427 -49.67 -11.11 -15.07
N PHE A 428 -49.45 -12.39 -14.72
CA PHE A 428 -50.55 -13.35 -14.55
C PHE A 428 -51.32 -13.21 -13.24
N ILE A 429 -50.89 -12.30 -12.36
CA ILE A 429 -51.58 -11.96 -11.12
C ILE A 429 -52.59 -10.85 -11.42
N GLU A 430 -53.87 -11.16 -11.24
CA GLU A 430 -54.96 -10.21 -11.39
C GLU A 430 -55.09 -9.35 -10.13
N PHE A 431 -55.39 -8.04 -10.29
CA PHE A 431 -55.32 -7.06 -9.21
C PHE A 431 -56.43 -7.18 -8.15
N ASP A 432 -57.63 -7.59 -8.57
CA ASP A 432 -58.84 -7.61 -7.72
C ASP A 432 -59.44 -9.01 -7.52
N GLU A 433 -58.96 -10.03 -8.24
CA GLU A 433 -59.46 -11.40 -8.10
C GLU A 433 -58.63 -12.20 -7.08
N ARG A 434 -59.32 -13.04 -6.29
CA ARG A 434 -58.69 -13.89 -5.29
C ARG A 434 -57.75 -14.88 -5.98
N HIS A 435 -56.61 -15.18 -5.36
CA HIS A 435 -55.75 -16.27 -5.77
C HIS A 435 -56.39 -17.63 -5.45
N ILE A 436 -57.35 -18.06 -6.28
CA ILE A 436 -57.96 -19.38 -6.20
C ILE A 436 -57.29 -20.26 -7.27
N TYR A 437 -56.52 -21.26 -6.83
CA TYR A 437 -55.98 -22.28 -7.72
C TYR A 437 -57.06 -23.31 -8.04
N THR A 438 -57.91 -23.05 -9.03
CA THR A 438 -58.81 -24.06 -9.60
C THR A 438 -58.04 -24.96 -10.57
N MET A 439 -57.87 -26.23 -10.20
CA MET A 439 -57.34 -27.25 -11.10
C MET A 439 -58.50 -27.79 -11.96
N PRO A 440 -58.36 -27.90 -13.30
CA PRO A 440 -57.12 -27.97 -14.08
C PRO A 440 -56.67 -26.67 -14.78
N GLU A 441 -57.40 -25.56 -14.70
CA GLU A 441 -57.13 -24.37 -15.53
C GLU A 441 -55.84 -23.64 -15.13
N HIS A 442 -55.45 -23.64 -13.86
CA HIS A 442 -54.31 -22.85 -13.34
C HIS A 442 -53.03 -23.64 -13.01
N TRP A 443 -52.85 -24.86 -13.55
CA TRP A 443 -51.67 -25.69 -13.26
C TRP A 443 -50.34 -25.00 -13.60
N TYR A 444 -50.31 -24.22 -14.69
CA TYR A 444 -49.13 -23.50 -15.15
C TYR A 444 -48.66 -22.43 -14.17
N ARG A 445 -49.56 -21.78 -13.42
CA ARG A 445 -49.21 -20.76 -12.40
C ARG A 445 -48.39 -21.38 -11.27
N VAL A 446 -48.78 -22.59 -10.83
CA VAL A 446 -48.03 -23.35 -9.81
C VAL A 446 -46.65 -23.75 -10.33
N VAL A 447 -46.56 -24.22 -11.58
CA VAL A 447 -45.28 -24.59 -12.20
C VAL A 447 -44.34 -23.39 -12.32
N LEU A 448 -44.85 -22.21 -12.70
CA LEU A 448 -44.06 -20.97 -12.77
C LEU A 448 -43.52 -20.57 -11.40
N TRP A 449 -44.34 -20.62 -10.35
CA TRP A 449 -43.90 -20.33 -8.97
C TRP A 449 -42.85 -21.32 -8.48
N VAL A 450 -43.05 -22.62 -8.69
CA VAL A 450 -42.07 -23.66 -8.30
C VAL A 450 -40.75 -23.46 -9.04
N ALA A 451 -40.79 -23.14 -10.34
CA ALA A 451 -39.61 -22.82 -11.11
C ALA A 451 -38.92 -21.55 -10.59
N ALA A 452 -39.68 -20.48 -10.31
CA ALA A 452 -39.12 -19.21 -9.83
C ALA A 452 -38.45 -19.36 -8.47
N VAL A 453 -39.12 -20.01 -7.51
CA VAL A 453 -38.57 -20.29 -6.17
C VAL A 453 -37.37 -21.24 -6.25
N GLY A 454 -37.39 -22.23 -7.14
CA GLY A 454 -36.25 -23.11 -7.37
C GLY A 454 -35.03 -22.33 -7.89
N PHE A 455 -35.23 -21.44 -8.87
CA PHE A 455 -34.17 -20.58 -9.40
C PHE A 455 -33.68 -19.55 -8.37
N THR A 456 -34.56 -18.94 -7.55
CA THR A 456 -34.12 -18.03 -6.48
C THR A 456 -33.27 -18.76 -5.45
N ALA A 457 -33.68 -19.94 -5.02
CA ALA A 457 -32.93 -20.76 -4.09
C ALA A 457 -31.56 -21.12 -4.65
N TRP A 458 -31.48 -21.51 -5.93
CA TRP A 458 -30.22 -21.79 -6.60
C TRP A 458 -29.27 -20.57 -6.62
N GLN A 459 -29.78 -19.39 -6.96
CA GLN A 459 -28.98 -18.15 -6.95
C GLN A 459 -28.51 -17.74 -5.54
N ILE A 460 -29.37 -17.86 -4.53
CA ILE A 460 -29.00 -17.58 -3.13
C ILE A 460 -27.92 -18.55 -2.67
N ILE A 461 -28.02 -19.84 -3.02
CA ILE A 461 -26.98 -20.83 -2.70
C ILE A 461 -25.65 -20.46 -3.37
N GLU A 462 -25.65 -20.05 -4.64
CA GLU A 462 -24.43 -19.65 -5.34
C GLU A 462 -23.75 -18.45 -4.66
N GLU A 463 -24.52 -17.44 -4.27
CA GLU A 463 -24.01 -16.24 -3.58
C GLU A 463 -23.50 -16.56 -2.16
N VAL A 464 -24.20 -17.42 -1.40
CA VAL A 464 -23.71 -17.92 -0.11
C VAL A 464 -22.41 -18.71 -0.27
N LEU A 465 -22.30 -19.54 -1.32
CA LEU A 465 -21.07 -20.27 -1.61
C LEU A 465 -19.93 -19.33 -2.03
N GLU A 466 -20.21 -18.24 -2.73
CA GLU A 466 -19.22 -17.20 -3.05
C GLU A 466 -18.74 -16.45 -1.81
N TYR A 467 -19.67 -16.02 -0.95
CA TYR A 467 -19.33 -15.43 0.35
C TYR A 467 -18.48 -16.37 1.19
N LYS A 468 -18.88 -17.65 1.34
CA LYS A 468 -18.10 -18.66 2.08
C LYS A 468 -16.71 -18.88 1.48
N ARG A 469 -16.58 -18.90 0.15
CA ARG A 469 -15.28 -18.99 -0.53
C ARG A 469 -14.39 -17.77 -0.23
N SER A 470 -14.97 -16.57 -0.23
CA SER A 470 -14.26 -15.33 0.10
C SER A 470 -13.77 -15.32 1.54
N VAL A 471 -14.62 -15.71 2.50
CA VAL A 471 -14.26 -15.81 3.93
C VAL A 471 -13.17 -16.87 4.14
N ARG A 472 -13.31 -18.07 3.57
CA ARG A 472 -12.30 -19.14 3.67
C ARG A 472 -10.96 -18.70 3.10
N LYS A 473 -10.95 -18.02 1.96
CA LYS A 473 -9.73 -17.49 1.34
C LYS A 473 -9.07 -16.43 2.23
N ASN A 474 -9.84 -15.53 2.83
CA ASN A 474 -9.31 -14.51 3.75
C ASN A 474 -8.70 -15.16 4.99
N TYR A 475 -9.40 -16.12 5.61
CA TYR A 475 -8.92 -16.85 6.78
C TYR A 475 -7.64 -17.66 6.50
N LEU A 476 -7.58 -18.36 5.36
CA LEU A 476 -6.38 -19.11 4.96
C LEU A 476 -5.20 -18.16 4.70
N TRP A 477 -5.44 -17.03 4.03
CA TRP A 477 -4.43 -16.01 3.81
C TRP A 477 -3.91 -15.42 5.13
N GLU A 478 -4.82 -15.00 6.02
CA GLU A 478 -4.49 -14.41 7.32
C GLU A 478 -3.71 -15.40 8.20
N SER A 479 -4.19 -16.63 8.33
CA SER A 479 -3.54 -17.65 9.16
C SER A 479 -2.16 -18.05 8.62
N THR A 480 -2.00 -18.16 7.29
CA THR A 480 -0.71 -18.45 6.66
C THR A 480 0.26 -17.28 6.84
N ARG A 481 -0.19 -16.07 6.54
CA ARG A 481 0.63 -14.85 6.65
C ARG A 481 1.03 -14.56 8.09
N SER A 482 0.13 -14.80 9.05
CA SER A 482 0.41 -14.65 10.48
C SER A 482 1.50 -15.62 10.95
N LYS A 483 1.44 -16.89 10.52
CA LYS A 483 2.49 -17.89 10.80
C LYS A 483 3.84 -17.52 10.21
N GLU A 484 3.85 -16.97 8.99
CA GLU A 484 5.07 -16.48 8.35
C GLU A 484 5.72 -15.34 9.14
N ILE A 485 4.92 -14.37 9.58
CA ILE A 485 5.39 -13.26 10.41
C ILE A 485 5.92 -13.80 11.74
N ASP A 486 5.24 -14.77 12.35
CA ASP A 486 5.69 -15.40 13.60
C ASP A 486 7.02 -16.16 13.45
N ALA A 487 7.27 -16.75 12.27
CA ALA A 487 8.57 -17.34 11.95
C ALA A 487 9.65 -16.27 11.75
N ASP A 488 9.36 -15.19 11.00
CA ASP A 488 10.30 -14.08 10.79
C ASP A 488 10.63 -13.36 12.12
N LEU A 489 9.70 -13.30 13.08
CA LEU A 489 9.92 -12.69 14.40
C LEU A 489 11.02 -13.39 15.23
N GLN A 490 11.26 -14.69 15.00
CA GLN A 490 12.31 -15.44 15.71
C GLN A 490 13.73 -15.02 15.32
N TYR A 491 13.89 -14.41 14.14
CA TYR A 491 15.18 -14.00 13.60
C TYR A 491 15.45 -12.49 13.77
N CYS A 492 14.51 -11.77 14.39
CA CYS A 492 14.70 -10.37 14.74
C CYS A 492 15.79 -10.24 15.81
N HIS A 493 16.78 -9.39 15.54
CA HIS A 493 17.87 -9.17 16.47
C HIS A 493 17.41 -8.32 17.67
N GLU A 494 17.78 -8.75 18.88
CA GLU A 494 17.35 -8.12 20.14
C GLU A 494 17.77 -6.64 20.25
N ARG A 495 19.01 -6.32 19.88
CA ARG A 495 19.54 -4.94 19.82
C ARG A 495 18.78 -4.01 18.84
N TRP A 496 18.02 -4.55 17.87
CA TRP A 496 17.34 -3.76 16.83
C TRP A 496 15.83 -4.08 16.79
N PRO A 497 15.04 -3.51 17.72
CA PRO A 497 13.63 -3.88 17.87
C PRO A 497 12.74 -3.38 16.74
N GLU A 498 13.21 -2.46 15.89
CA GLU A 498 12.38 -1.82 14.86
C GLU A 498 11.83 -2.82 13.82
N GLU A 499 12.60 -3.84 13.48
CA GLU A 499 12.15 -4.90 12.58
C GLU A 499 11.02 -5.71 13.22
N ARG A 500 11.20 -6.09 14.48
CA ARG A 500 10.18 -6.78 15.29
C ARG A 500 8.89 -5.95 15.37
N LEU A 501 9.01 -4.65 15.62
CA LEU A 501 7.88 -3.72 15.71
C LEU A 501 7.13 -3.60 14.38
N PHE A 502 7.86 -3.54 13.27
CA PHE A 502 7.25 -3.53 11.94
C PHE A 502 6.43 -4.80 11.69
N LEU A 503 7.01 -5.97 11.95
CA LEU A 503 6.35 -7.27 11.79
C LEU A 503 5.11 -7.41 12.68
N LEU A 504 5.20 -7.02 13.95
CA LEU A 504 4.04 -7.01 14.86
C LEU A 504 2.94 -6.09 14.35
N SER A 505 3.30 -4.93 13.82
CA SER A 505 2.32 -3.99 13.28
C SER A 505 1.64 -4.52 12.01
N GLU A 506 2.38 -5.24 11.16
CA GLU A 506 1.80 -5.90 9.98
C GLU A 506 0.83 -7.01 10.42
N LYS A 507 1.14 -7.73 11.50
CA LYS A 507 0.25 -8.74 12.08
C LYS A 507 -1.06 -8.13 12.59
N GLU A 508 -1.03 -6.92 13.13
CA GLU A 508 -2.24 -6.19 13.54
C GLU A 508 -3.04 -5.72 12.33
N ASP A 509 -2.37 -5.12 11.34
CA ASP A 509 -3.00 -4.64 10.10
C ASP A 509 -3.72 -5.79 9.34
N LEU A 510 -3.22 -7.03 9.45
CA LEU A 510 -3.87 -8.23 8.89
C LEU A 510 -5.19 -8.59 9.58
N LYS A 511 -5.30 -8.40 10.89
CA LYS A 511 -6.52 -8.70 11.66
C LYS A 511 -7.65 -7.73 11.36
N GLU A 512 -7.32 -6.48 11.00
CA GLU A 512 -8.31 -5.47 10.63
C GLU A 512 -8.92 -5.73 9.25
N ARG A 513 -8.26 -6.54 8.40
CA ARG A 513 -8.69 -6.76 7.02
C ARG A 513 -9.83 -7.78 6.91
N GLY A 514 -11.05 -7.27 6.76
CA GLY A 514 -12.25 -8.07 6.50
C GLY A 514 -12.32 -8.69 5.09
N PRO A 515 -13.28 -9.62 4.86
CA PRO A 515 -13.48 -10.28 3.58
C PRO A 515 -13.89 -9.28 2.48
N SER A 516 -13.33 -9.45 1.27
CA SER A 516 -13.52 -8.53 0.15
C SER A 516 -14.94 -8.55 -0.46
N TYR A 517 -15.80 -9.51 -0.12
CA TYR A 517 -17.07 -9.75 -0.81
C TYR A 517 -18.03 -8.56 -0.76
N PHE A 518 -18.19 -7.92 0.40
CA PHE A 518 -19.09 -6.77 0.58
C PHE A 518 -18.48 -5.41 0.19
N THR A 519 -17.28 -5.42 -0.41
CA THR A 519 -16.66 -4.18 -0.92
C THR A 519 -17.24 -3.75 -2.27
N ASP A 520 -17.87 -4.68 -3.02
CA ASP A 520 -18.59 -4.37 -4.26
C ASP A 520 -20.05 -4.05 -3.94
N PHE A 521 -20.49 -2.85 -4.32
CA PHE A 521 -21.87 -2.36 -4.11
C PHE A 521 -22.91 -3.32 -4.70
N TRP A 522 -22.60 -3.93 -5.85
CA TRP A 522 -23.53 -4.83 -6.53
C TRP A 522 -23.87 -6.09 -5.75
N ASN A 523 -22.94 -6.59 -4.92
CA ASN A 523 -23.22 -7.74 -4.06
C ASN A 523 -24.21 -7.37 -2.94
N ILE A 524 -24.08 -6.16 -2.36
CA ILE A 524 -25.06 -5.65 -1.39
C ILE A 524 -26.43 -5.51 -2.06
N PHE A 525 -26.47 -4.95 -3.26
CA PHE A 525 -27.70 -4.79 -4.04
C PHE A 525 -28.40 -6.12 -4.34
N ASP A 526 -27.65 -7.18 -4.66
CA ASP A 526 -28.22 -8.52 -4.85
C ASP A 526 -28.88 -9.06 -3.59
N TRP A 527 -28.22 -8.92 -2.43
CA TRP A 527 -28.80 -9.33 -1.15
C TRP A 527 -30.07 -8.54 -0.82
N THR A 528 -30.11 -7.24 -1.16
CA THR A 528 -31.34 -6.45 -1.07
C THR A 528 -32.43 -7.02 -1.99
N CYS A 529 -32.12 -7.34 -3.25
CA CYS A 529 -33.09 -7.94 -4.18
C CYS A 529 -33.62 -9.29 -3.67
N TYR A 530 -32.75 -10.15 -3.13
CA TYR A 530 -33.19 -11.44 -2.57
C TYR A 530 -34.05 -11.26 -1.33
N LEU A 531 -33.76 -10.30 -0.46
CA LEU A 531 -34.61 -9.98 0.68
C LEU A 531 -36.03 -9.61 0.22
N PHE A 532 -36.13 -8.72 -0.77
CA PHE A 532 -37.41 -8.34 -1.38
C PHE A 532 -38.14 -9.54 -1.98
N LEU A 533 -37.44 -10.44 -2.68
CA LEU A 533 -38.02 -11.66 -3.22
C LEU A 533 -38.51 -12.62 -2.13
N MET A 534 -37.76 -12.77 -1.04
CA MET A 534 -38.19 -13.59 0.09
C MET A 534 -39.46 -13.04 0.73
N VAL A 535 -39.58 -11.71 0.83
CA VAL A 535 -40.81 -11.04 1.30
C VAL A 535 -41.96 -11.26 0.31
N CYS A 536 -41.72 -11.20 -1.00
CA CYS A 536 -42.73 -11.52 -2.02
C CYS A 536 -43.21 -12.98 -1.94
N ILE A 537 -42.29 -13.93 -1.76
CA ILE A 537 -42.64 -15.35 -1.58
C ILE A 537 -43.45 -15.54 -0.29
N ALA A 538 -43.03 -14.92 0.82
CA ALA A 538 -43.72 -15.01 2.10
C ALA A 538 -45.13 -14.41 2.04
N THR A 539 -45.29 -13.27 1.37
CA THR A 539 -46.61 -12.63 1.19
C THR A 539 -47.52 -13.41 0.25
N HIS A 540 -46.99 -14.06 -0.79
CA HIS A 540 -47.76 -14.99 -1.61
C HIS A 540 -48.24 -16.20 -0.80
N ILE A 541 -47.36 -16.80 0.01
CA ILE A 541 -47.75 -17.92 0.88
C ILE A 541 -48.84 -17.48 1.87
N ALA A 542 -48.68 -16.29 2.48
CA ALA A 542 -49.66 -15.74 3.39
C ALA A 542 -51.01 -15.48 2.68
N ASP A 543 -51.00 -14.97 1.45
CA ASP A 543 -52.23 -14.75 0.70
C ASP A 543 -52.98 -16.07 0.39
N VAL A 544 -52.24 -17.11 0.03
CA VAL A 544 -52.77 -18.44 -0.22
C VAL A 544 -53.38 -19.08 1.04
N VAL A 545 -52.88 -18.76 2.24
CA VAL A 545 -53.33 -19.37 3.51
C VAL A 545 -54.41 -18.55 4.22
N ASP A 546 -54.23 -17.23 4.34
CA ASP A 546 -55.08 -16.36 5.17
C ASP A 546 -56.31 -15.83 4.41
N HIS A 547 -56.33 -15.95 3.08
CA HIS A 547 -57.43 -15.54 2.18
C HIS A 547 -57.95 -14.09 2.37
N LYS A 548 -57.13 -13.20 2.94
CA LYS A 548 -57.47 -11.79 3.18
C LYS A 548 -57.11 -10.93 1.97
N THR A 549 -58.08 -10.15 1.48
CA THR A 549 -57.88 -9.21 0.34
C THR A 549 -56.89 -8.08 0.62
N SER A 550 -56.55 -7.81 1.89
CA SER A 550 -55.47 -6.89 2.24
C SER A 550 -54.08 -7.45 1.93
N VAL A 551 -53.89 -8.76 2.10
CA VAL A 551 -52.62 -9.45 1.86
C VAL A 551 -52.37 -9.58 0.35
N ALA A 552 -53.39 -9.94 -0.44
CA ALA A 552 -53.33 -9.93 -1.90
C ALA A 552 -52.88 -8.56 -2.45
N ARG A 553 -53.54 -7.47 -2.03
CA ARG A 553 -53.16 -6.11 -2.47
C ARG A 553 -51.75 -5.72 -2.04
N ALA A 554 -51.32 -6.11 -0.85
CA ALA A 554 -49.96 -5.87 -0.39
C ALA A 554 -48.93 -6.67 -1.21
N HIS A 555 -49.24 -7.94 -1.54
CA HIS A 555 -48.39 -8.80 -2.35
C HIS A 555 -48.15 -8.20 -3.74
N ILE A 556 -49.20 -7.74 -4.42
CA ILE A 556 -49.08 -7.15 -5.78
C ILE A 556 -48.25 -5.87 -5.75
N ARG A 557 -48.47 -5.00 -4.75
CA ARG A 557 -47.68 -3.78 -4.57
C ARG A 557 -46.20 -4.08 -4.36
N LEU A 558 -45.90 -5.07 -3.52
CA LEU A 558 -44.52 -5.50 -3.28
C LEU A 558 -43.93 -6.11 -4.56
N MET A 559 -44.67 -7.00 -5.23
CA MET A 559 -44.24 -7.64 -6.47
C MET A 559 -43.86 -6.61 -7.54
N ALA A 560 -44.68 -5.56 -7.74
CA ALA A 560 -44.40 -4.49 -8.68
C ALA A 560 -43.05 -3.81 -8.41
N VAL A 561 -42.75 -3.48 -7.15
CA VAL A 561 -41.45 -2.89 -6.76
C VAL A 561 -40.31 -3.88 -6.98
N THR A 562 -40.50 -5.16 -6.62
CA THR A 562 -39.44 -6.16 -6.76
C THR A 562 -39.07 -6.46 -8.21
N ILE A 563 -40.02 -6.44 -9.14
CA ILE A 563 -39.76 -6.63 -10.57
C ILE A 563 -38.87 -5.49 -11.10
N ILE A 564 -39.13 -4.25 -10.70
CA ILE A 564 -38.28 -3.11 -11.08
C ILE A 564 -36.83 -3.33 -10.58
N LEU A 565 -36.66 -3.71 -9.31
CA LEU A 565 -35.34 -4.00 -8.74
C LEU A 565 -34.63 -5.16 -9.46
N LEU A 566 -35.38 -6.18 -9.87
CA LEU A 566 -34.85 -7.31 -10.65
C LEU A 566 -34.36 -6.91 -12.05
N TRP A 567 -35.07 -6.02 -12.74
CA TRP A 567 -34.61 -5.49 -14.03
C TRP A 567 -33.34 -4.63 -13.85
N LEU A 568 -33.27 -3.81 -12.80
CA LEU A 568 -32.06 -3.06 -12.48
C LEU A 568 -30.87 -3.97 -12.17
N ARG A 569 -31.11 -5.11 -11.51
CA ARG A 569 -30.10 -6.12 -11.20
C ARG A 569 -29.41 -6.70 -12.45
N LEU A 570 -30.07 -6.71 -13.60
CA LEU A 570 -29.48 -7.19 -14.86
C LEU A 570 -28.20 -6.44 -15.24
N MET A 571 -28.07 -5.17 -14.84
CA MET A 571 -26.88 -4.35 -15.06
C MET A 571 -25.60 -5.00 -14.52
N LYS A 572 -25.65 -5.73 -13.38
CA LYS A 572 -24.48 -6.45 -12.82
C LYS A 572 -23.86 -7.40 -13.84
N ASN A 573 -24.69 -8.12 -14.60
CA ASN A 573 -24.23 -9.11 -15.59
C ASN A 573 -23.73 -8.46 -16.87
N VAL A 574 -24.34 -7.32 -17.26
CA VAL A 574 -23.95 -6.56 -18.45
C VAL A 574 -22.61 -5.84 -18.27
N ARG A 575 -22.20 -5.57 -17.02
CA ARG A 575 -20.93 -4.89 -16.66
C ARG A 575 -19.69 -5.51 -17.30
N CYS A 576 -19.71 -6.81 -17.62
CA CYS A 576 -18.56 -7.49 -18.22
C CYS A 576 -18.32 -7.15 -19.69
N PHE A 577 -19.28 -6.54 -20.39
CA PHE A 577 -19.15 -6.17 -21.80
C PHE A 577 -18.59 -4.76 -21.95
N SER A 578 -17.62 -4.58 -22.85
CA SER A 578 -16.90 -3.32 -23.03
C SER A 578 -17.77 -2.14 -23.48
N LEU A 579 -18.92 -2.40 -24.13
CA LEU A 579 -19.79 -1.35 -24.65
C LEU A 579 -20.65 -0.69 -23.56
N LEU A 580 -21.13 -1.48 -22.59
CA LEU A 580 -22.04 -1.02 -21.53
C LEU A 580 -21.37 -0.95 -20.14
N GLY A 581 -20.25 -1.66 -19.95
CA GLY A 581 -19.52 -1.72 -18.68
C GLY A 581 -19.13 -0.33 -18.13
N PRO A 582 -18.44 0.53 -18.90
CA PRO A 582 -18.07 1.87 -18.44
C PRO A 582 -19.27 2.71 -17.99
N PHE A 583 -20.37 2.64 -18.74
CA PHE A 583 -21.61 3.36 -18.42
C PHE A 583 -22.22 2.91 -17.07
N ILE A 584 -22.24 1.61 -16.80
CA ILE A 584 -22.77 1.06 -15.54
C ILE A 584 -21.90 1.46 -14.34
N VAL A 585 -20.58 1.45 -14.51
CA VAL A 585 -19.64 1.90 -13.47
C VAL A 585 -19.86 3.38 -13.16
N MET A 586 -19.97 4.21 -14.19
CA MET A 586 -20.27 5.63 -14.07
C MET A 586 -21.61 5.88 -13.37
N LEU A 587 -22.67 5.14 -13.71
CA LEU A 587 -23.97 5.22 -13.04
C LEU A 587 -23.89 4.92 -11.55
N THR A 588 -23.00 4.01 -11.14
CA THR A 588 -22.76 3.71 -9.71
C THR A 588 -22.14 4.91 -8.99
N HIS A 589 -21.23 5.64 -9.64
CA HIS A 589 -20.66 6.88 -9.10
C HIS A 589 -21.68 8.01 -9.05
N MET A 590 -22.47 8.20 -10.12
CA MET A 590 -23.55 9.17 -10.18
C MET A 590 -24.61 8.92 -9.08
N LEU A 591 -24.91 7.67 -8.74
CA LEU A 591 -25.86 7.34 -7.67
C LEU A 591 -25.38 7.85 -6.30
N LYS A 592 -24.07 7.78 -6.02
CA LYS A 592 -23.51 8.31 -4.76
C LYS A 592 -23.67 9.83 -4.68
N ASP A 593 -23.51 10.49 -5.81
CA ASP A 593 -23.67 11.92 -5.94
C ASP A 593 -25.13 12.36 -5.91
N LEU A 594 -26.04 11.55 -6.48
CA LEU A 594 -27.49 11.68 -6.30
C LEU A 594 -27.84 11.69 -4.82
N VAL A 595 -27.36 10.71 -4.03
CA VAL A 595 -27.65 10.65 -2.59
C VAL A 595 -27.18 11.90 -1.85
N ARG A 596 -26.01 12.44 -2.21
CA ARG A 596 -25.49 13.71 -1.65
C ARG A 596 -26.37 14.89 -2.04
N PHE A 597 -26.79 14.96 -3.30
CA PHE A 597 -27.66 16.00 -3.79
C PHE A 597 -29.06 15.91 -3.17
N THR A 598 -29.60 14.70 -2.96
CA THR A 598 -30.89 14.49 -2.32
C THR A 598 -30.95 15.12 -0.94
N PHE A 599 -29.86 15.10 -0.17
CA PHE A 599 -29.80 15.79 1.12
C PHE A 599 -30.03 17.31 0.98
N LEU A 600 -29.28 17.96 0.07
CA LEU A 600 -29.43 19.39 -0.20
C LEU A 600 -30.83 19.72 -0.75
N TYR A 601 -31.34 18.89 -1.65
CA TYR A 601 -32.67 19.03 -2.21
C TYR A 601 -33.75 18.92 -1.14
N LEU A 602 -33.66 17.96 -0.21
CA LEU A 602 -34.62 17.79 0.88
C LEU A 602 -34.63 18.98 1.84
N GLU A 603 -33.49 19.63 2.06
CA GLU A 603 -33.39 20.83 2.91
C GLU A 603 -34.19 22.01 2.34
N PHE A 604 -34.24 22.15 1.02
CA PHE A 604 -35.12 23.14 0.36
C PHE A 604 -36.54 22.62 0.17
N TYR A 605 -36.73 21.36 -0.18
CA TYR A 605 -38.02 20.80 -0.53
C TYR A 605 -38.98 20.74 0.67
N ILE A 606 -38.53 20.22 1.81
CA ILE A 606 -39.41 20.00 2.97
C ILE A 606 -40.06 21.30 3.47
N PRO A 607 -39.34 22.42 3.69
CA PRO A 607 -39.95 23.68 4.10
C PRO A 607 -40.98 24.22 3.10
N PHE A 608 -40.72 24.08 1.80
CA PHE A 608 -41.66 24.53 0.77
C PHE A 608 -42.91 23.65 0.73
N VAL A 609 -42.81 22.33 0.90
CA VAL A 609 -44.00 21.45 1.03
C VAL A 609 -44.90 21.96 2.16
N PHE A 610 -44.32 22.28 3.32
CA PHE A 610 -45.10 22.83 4.43
C PHE A 610 -45.73 24.18 4.09
N ALA A 611 -44.99 25.09 3.44
CA ALA A 611 -45.51 26.39 3.05
C ALA A 611 -46.65 26.29 2.02
N PHE A 612 -46.50 25.45 0.99
CA PHE A 612 -47.53 25.16 0.01
C PHE A 612 -48.77 24.56 0.66
N TYR A 613 -48.60 23.58 1.55
CA TYR A 613 -49.72 22.94 2.23
C TYR A 613 -50.44 23.87 3.21
N MET A 614 -49.73 24.76 3.91
CA MET A 614 -50.36 25.72 4.82
C MET A 614 -51.33 26.66 4.08
N ILE A 615 -50.96 27.08 2.86
CA ILE A 615 -51.70 28.08 2.09
C ILE A 615 -52.77 27.42 1.22
N PHE A 616 -52.40 26.39 0.45
CA PHE A 616 -53.25 25.77 -0.57
C PHE A 616 -53.83 24.40 -0.16
N GLY A 617 -53.54 23.92 1.05
CA GLY A 617 -53.97 22.60 1.51
C GLY A 617 -55.45 22.52 1.87
N GLY A 618 -56.14 21.49 1.40
CA GLY A 618 -57.56 21.24 1.68
C GLY A 618 -58.52 22.30 1.12
N ASP A 619 -59.75 22.32 1.63
CA ASP A 619 -60.78 23.27 1.19
C ASP A 619 -60.47 24.68 1.71
N LYS A 620 -60.27 25.64 0.80
CA LYS A 620 -60.01 27.03 1.14
C LYS A 620 -61.09 27.95 0.57
N ALA A 621 -61.41 29.01 1.31
CA ALA A 621 -62.29 30.04 0.81
C ALA A 621 -61.59 30.85 -0.28
N ALA A 622 -62.29 31.13 -1.39
CA ALA A 622 -61.79 32.00 -2.44
C ALA A 622 -61.47 33.41 -1.91
N TYR A 623 -60.39 34.00 -2.40
CA TYR A 623 -59.97 35.35 -2.09
C TYR A 623 -60.99 36.37 -2.59
N SER A 624 -61.75 36.96 -1.66
CA SER A 624 -62.64 38.09 -1.95
C SER A 624 -61.87 39.40 -1.76
N GLY A 625 -61.53 40.07 -2.86
CA GLY A 625 -60.97 41.43 -2.81
C GLY A 625 -61.92 42.43 -2.13
N LYS A 626 -61.38 43.52 -1.56
CA LYS A 626 -62.18 44.60 -0.96
C LYS A 626 -63.23 45.12 -1.97
N GLY A 627 -64.48 44.70 -1.82
CA GLY A 627 -65.62 45.16 -2.61
C GLY A 627 -66.35 44.11 -3.47
N ALA A 628 -65.91 42.85 -3.53
CA ALA A 628 -66.66 41.78 -4.20
C ALA A 628 -67.52 41.00 -3.19
N ALA A 629 -68.76 40.66 -3.55
CA ALA A 629 -69.60 39.80 -2.75
C ALA A 629 -68.96 38.40 -2.67
N ALA A 630 -68.79 37.88 -1.46
CA ALA A 630 -68.22 36.56 -1.22
C ALA A 630 -69.07 35.48 -1.91
N SER A 631 -68.61 34.96 -3.05
CA SER A 631 -69.09 33.67 -3.55
C SER A 631 -68.56 32.60 -2.60
N ALA A 632 -69.44 32.03 -1.80
CA ALA A 632 -69.16 31.02 -0.78
C ALA A 632 -68.87 29.62 -1.39
N GLU A 633 -68.11 29.57 -2.48
CA GLU A 633 -67.63 28.32 -3.05
C GLU A 633 -66.22 28.07 -2.53
N ASN A 634 -66.07 26.99 -1.77
CA ASN A 634 -64.75 26.50 -1.37
C ASN A 634 -64.00 26.06 -2.63
N VAL A 635 -62.80 26.58 -2.82
CA VAL A 635 -61.93 26.18 -3.92
C VAL A 635 -60.92 25.17 -3.38
N THR A 636 -60.85 24.02 -4.05
CA THR A 636 -59.81 23.02 -3.85
C THR A 636 -58.78 23.14 -4.96
N VAL A 637 -57.51 23.19 -4.58
CA VAL A 637 -56.41 23.17 -5.54
C VAL A 637 -56.08 21.71 -5.84
N SER A 638 -56.17 21.31 -7.11
CA SER A 638 -55.94 19.91 -7.48
C SER A 638 -54.51 19.48 -7.13
N GLY A 639 -54.41 18.33 -6.46
CA GLY A 639 -53.13 17.79 -5.98
C GLY A 639 -52.60 18.38 -4.67
N TYR A 640 -53.33 19.28 -4.00
CA TYR A 640 -53.01 19.77 -2.65
C TYR A 640 -54.10 19.45 -1.61
N GLU A 641 -55.05 18.58 -1.96
CA GLU A 641 -56.15 18.14 -1.11
C GLU A 641 -55.64 17.52 0.20
N ASP A 642 -54.71 16.57 0.08
CA ASP A 642 -54.04 15.89 1.20
C ASP A 642 -52.55 16.25 1.26
N PHE A 643 -51.95 16.18 2.45
CA PHE A 643 -50.50 16.37 2.62
C PHE A 643 -49.66 15.43 1.73
N ASN A 644 -50.10 14.18 1.56
CA ASN A 644 -49.42 13.20 0.70
C ASN A 644 -49.51 13.59 -0.79
N SER A 645 -50.65 14.14 -1.20
CA SER A 645 -50.82 14.65 -2.57
C SER A 645 -49.95 15.90 -2.78
N ALA A 646 -49.86 16.80 -1.79
CA ALA A 646 -49.04 18.00 -1.85
C ALA A 646 -47.54 17.70 -1.99
N LEU A 647 -47.04 16.66 -1.30
CA LEU A 647 -45.68 16.14 -1.49
C LEU A 647 -45.44 15.78 -2.96
N PHE A 648 -46.31 14.95 -3.55
CA PHE A 648 -46.16 14.51 -4.93
C PHE A 648 -46.32 15.66 -5.94
N SER A 649 -47.30 16.54 -5.75
CA SER A 649 -47.57 17.68 -6.62
C SER A 649 -46.44 18.70 -6.61
N LEU A 650 -45.84 18.98 -5.45
CA LEU A 650 -44.67 19.87 -5.39
C LEU A 650 -43.43 19.23 -6.02
N PHE A 651 -43.26 17.91 -5.91
CA PHE A 651 -42.20 17.20 -6.62
C PHE A 651 -42.42 17.21 -8.13
N ARG A 652 -43.66 17.09 -8.62
CA ARG A 652 -43.97 17.28 -10.04
C ARG A 652 -43.65 18.70 -10.51
N LEU A 653 -43.93 19.70 -9.66
CA LEU A 653 -43.61 21.09 -9.96
C LEU A 653 -42.11 21.34 -10.16
N THR A 654 -41.21 20.61 -9.49
CA THR A 654 -39.75 20.76 -9.75
C THR A 654 -39.32 20.24 -11.11
N MET A 655 -40.03 19.25 -11.64
CA MET A 655 -39.83 18.74 -13.00
C MET A 655 -40.51 19.60 -14.07
N VAL A 656 -41.12 20.72 -13.66
CA VAL A 656 -41.88 21.64 -14.54
C VAL A 656 -43.00 20.90 -15.27
N ASP A 657 -43.71 20.04 -14.54
CA ASP A 657 -44.91 19.35 -14.99
C ASP A 657 -46.16 20.19 -14.69
N ASP A 658 -47.30 19.86 -15.31
CA ASP A 658 -48.53 20.65 -15.22
C ASP A 658 -49.03 20.79 -13.76
N TYR A 659 -49.33 22.03 -13.36
CA TYR A 659 -49.85 22.37 -12.04
C TYR A 659 -51.00 23.38 -12.13
N ASP A 660 -51.90 23.30 -11.16
CA ASP A 660 -53.17 24.03 -11.13
C ASP A 660 -53.00 25.45 -10.59
N PHE A 661 -52.36 26.30 -11.39
CA PHE A 661 -52.04 27.67 -11.01
C PHE A 661 -53.28 28.56 -10.87
N ASP A 662 -54.30 28.32 -11.69
CA ASP A 662 -55.51 29.14 -11.72
C ASP A 662 -56.27 29.03 -10.39
N ASN A 663 -56.44 27.81 -9.87
CA ASN A 663 -57.07 27.62 -8.56
C ASN A 663 -56.19 28.18 -7.43
N MET A 664 -54.86 28.11 -7.51
CA MET A 664 -53.98 28.76 -6.53
C MET A 664 -54.16 30.29 -6.50
N LEU A 665 -54.32 30.93 -7.67
CA LEU A 665 -54.56 32.37 -7.77
C LEU A 665 -55.89 32.79 -7.13
N THR A 666 -56.92 31.93 -7.21
CA THR A 666 -58.21 32.21 -6.57
C THR A 666 -58.14 32.09 -5.05
N VAL A 667 -57.26 31.26 -4.48
CA VAL A 667 -57.09 31.09 -3.03
C VAL A 667 -56.29 32.24 -2.42
N ASP A 668 -55.10 32.53 -2.96
CA ASP A 668 -54.30 33.68 -2.56
C ASP A 668 -53.43 34.16 -3.74
N PRO A 669 -53.81 35.27 -4.40
CA PRO A 669 -53.10 35.74 -5.59
C PRO A 669 -51.69 36.25 -5.29
N LEU A 670 -51.40 36.67 -4.05
CA LEU A 670 -50.08 37.17 -3.67
C LEU A 670 -49.15 36.00 -3.38
N MET A 671 -49.60 35.07 -2.53
CA MET A 671 -48.80 33.90 -2.17
C MET A 671 -48.64 32.92 -3.34
N ALA A 672 -49.63 32.76 -4.20
CA ALA A 672 -49.49 31.92 -5.40
C ALA A 672 -48.34 32.40 -6.29
N ARG A 673 -48.26 33.71 -6.56
CA ARG A 673 -47.18 34.28 -7.38
C ARG A 673 -45.82 34.20 -6.70
N LEU A 674 -45.77 34.48 -5.39
CA LEU A 674 -44.51 34.50 -4.63
C LEU A 674 -43.96 33.08 -4.45
N LEU A 675 -44.78 32.16 -3.94
CA LEU A 675 -44.37 30.82 -3.56
C LEU A 675 -44.03 29.96 -4.78
N VAL A 676 -44.88 30.01 -5.82
CA VAL A 676 -44.62 29.31 -7.10
C VAL A 676 -43.43 29.96 -7.81
N GLY A 677 -43.36 31.29 -7.88
CA GLY A 677 -42.24 31.99 -8.50
C GLY A 677 -40.90 31.71 -7.82
N LEU A 678 -40.86 31.73 -6.49
CA LEU A 678 -39.66 31.45 -5.70
C LEU A 678 -39.26 29.98 -5.81
N TRP A 679 -40.22 29.05 -5.76
CA TRP A 679 -39.94 27.62 -5.90
C TRP A 679 -39.46 27.27 -7.29
N LEU A 680 -40.08 27.80 -8.35
CA LEU A 680 -39.62 27.59 -9.73
C LEU A 680 -38.22 28.19 -9.95
N ALA A 681 -37.97 29.40 -9.42
CA ALA A 681 -36.63 29.99 -9.49
C ALA A 681 -35.60 29.11 -8.77
N LEU A 682 -35.89 28.65 -7.56
CA LEU A 682 -34.96 27.82 -6.77
C LEU A 682 -34.79 26.42 -7.38
N SER A 683 -35.88 25.76 -7.78
CA SER A 683 -35.85 24.41 -8.35
C SER A 683 -35.23 24.35 -9.74
N ALA A 684 -35.62 25.25 -10.66
CA ALA A 684 -35.12 25.27 -12.03
C ALA A 684 -33.71 25.86 -12.13
N VAL A 685 -33.43 26.99 -11.44
CA VAL A 685 -32.14 27.68 -11.57
C VAL A 685 -31.07 27.04 -10.69
N LEU A 686 -31.41 26.65 -9.45
CA LEU A 686 -30.43 26.17 -8.47
C LEU A 686 -30.42 24.64 -8.40
N CYS A 687 -31.54 23.96 -8.15
CA CYS A 687 -31.53 22.52 -7.92
C CYS A 687 -31.23 21.70 -9.19
N LEU A 688 -32.00 21.86 -10.27
CA LEU A 688 -31.83 21.05 -11.48
C LEU A 688 -30.51 21.36 -12.20
N ASN A 689 -30.17 22.63 -12.40
CA ASN A 689 -28.92 22.99 -13.07
C ASN A 689 -27.69 22.58 -12.26
N LEU A 690 -27.70 22.74 -10.94
CA LEU A 690 -26.61 22.25 -10.09
C LEU A 690 -26.50 20.73 -10.15
N PHE A 691 -27.64 20.02 -10.13
CA PHE A 691 -27.65 18.57 -10.25
C PHE A 691 -27.08 18.11 -11.60
N ILE A 692 -27.51 18.72 -12.70
CA ILE A 692 -26.98 18.43 -14.05
C ILE A 692 -25.48 18.76 -14.12
N ALA A 693 -25.04 19.88 -13.57
CA ALA A 693 -23.63 20.26 -13.55
C ALA A 693 -22.79 19.26 -12.75
N LEU A 694 -23.29 18.81 -11.60
CA LEU A 694 -22.64 17.82 -10.75
C LEU A 694 -22.56 16.46 -11.45
N LEU A 695 -23.66 16.01 -12.06
CA LEU A 695 -23.67 14.78 -12.87
C LEU A 695 -22.71 14.89 -14.06
N SER A 696 -22.63 16.05 -14.71
CA SER A 696 -21.71 16.29 -15.83
C SER A 696 -20.25 16.24 -15.39
N ASP A 697 -19.90 16.80 -14.23
CA ASP A 697 -18.54 16.74 -13.67
C ASP A 697 -18.18 15.29 -13.32
N THR A 698 -19.10 14.54 -12.70
CA THR A 698 -18.90 13.10 -12.42
C THR A 698 -18.85 12.24 -13.68
N PHE A 699 -19.51 12.64 -14.77
CA PHE A 699 -19.43 11.97 -16.07
C PHE A 699 -18.08 12.22 -16.76
N GLN A 700 -17.52 13.43 -16.60
CA GLN A 700 -16.24 13.82 -17.21
C GLN A 700 -15.03 13.21 -16.50
N ARG A 701 -15.11 13.03 -15.17
CA ARG A 701 -14.08 12.37 -14.35
C ARG A 701 -14.10 10.86 -14.52
#